data_AF-A0A967BZL7-F1
#
_entry.id   AF-A0A967BZL7-F1
#
_cell.length_a   1.000
_cell.length_b   1.000
_cell.length_c   1.000
_cell.angle_alpha   90.00
_cell.angle_beta   90.00
_cell.angle_gamma   90.00
#
_symmetry.space_group_name_H-M   'P 1'
#
loop_
_entity.id
_entity.type
_entity.pdbx_description
1 polymer ?
#
loop_
_entity_poly.entity_id
_entity_poly.type
_entity_poly.pdbx_seq_one_letter_code
_entity_poly.pdbx_strand_id
1 'polypeptide(L)'
;MKREIVFVAVLMTALTLAACTSGSTSTTVKAPVTTSTAAPTPSTTTTATTTTAVTAVALRTDCETCHTDIHETWTTGSHADTQQDVATELGEERAGQTPDDVIHGDDPENCIACHAPTAGATLNGVEALRMFFTTTDGVFTSDTAAKDASEWPAVTCTACHEVADDHPQESMPVIAAFDATTASYTAVGGASELCGQCHGTLRFPETDHLTYDDWKAGSHADTQADVAGELASERAGETPVDVISGDDPENCIACHGPSAVLANGGMSEQDAMAYFFTTDNGQFSSATTSAHSEEWPSVGCVSCHNPHNPRQPALLDSSTGEYLAMSSSSQLCGQCHGSLRFATDHLTFDAWSSSSHAATQADVAGELASERAGETPVDVISGDDPENCIACHGPTAVLANGGMSEADALAYFFTTDGGQFGDATAPDHASEWPSVGCSTCHDPHNPTQRSLFESASGEYVVMADDSQLCGQCHGNLRFPDTDHLSYNVLTGTGGIGVPDIRTMPGATCTSCHMYTSDVDGSNSSMQHGHTWAIITPEANGGTTASCSQCHTDFSSSDVEAKITAWQDAFQSLDAVVAGKVAAASEAMVDVDDADLQAKLDEAETNLALAEGDESGGFHNHEYLMALLRDAQARAEEVLSDLGK
;
A
#
# COMPACT_ATOMS: atom_id res chain seq x y z
N MET A 1 -12.83 33.51 -17.57
CA MET A 1 -13.78 33.16 -16.50
C MET A 1 -13.32 33.85 -15.21
N LYS A 2 -14.23 34.40 -14.39
CA LYS A 2 -13.86 35.04 -13.12
C LYS A 2 -13.94 34.02 -11.99
N ARG A 3 -12.82 33.42 -11.60
CA ARG A 3 -12.71 32.68 -10.33
C ARG A 3 -12.51 33.71 -9.21
N GLU A 4 -13.53 33.87 -8.38
CA GLU A 4 -13.42 34.66 -7.15
C GLU A 4 -12.61 33.87 -6.11
N ILE A 5 -11.45 34.39 -5.73
CA ILE A 5 -10.61 33.85 -4.67
C ILE A 5 -11.29 34.17 -3.33
N VAL A 6 -11.85 33.16 -2.68
CA VAL A 6 -12.35 33.24 -1.30
C VAL A 6 -11.19 32.93 -0.35
N PHE A 7 -10.63 33.98 0.27
CA PHE A 7 -9.74 33.83 1.42
C PHE A 7 -10.55 33.35 2.63
N VAL A 8 -10.45 32.07 2.98
CA VAL A 8 -10.92 31.56 4.28
C VAL A 8 -9.80 31.73 5.30
N ALA A 9 -9.90 32.78 6.11
CA ALA A 9 -9.07 32.94 7.31
C ALA A 9 -9.54 31.94 8.39
N VAL A 10 -8.75 30.90 8.64
CA VAL A 10 -8.98 29.96 9.75
C VAL A 10 -8.57 30.62 11.07
N LEU A 11 -9.57 31.07 11.82
CA LEU A 11 -9.41 31.59 13.17
C LEU A 11 -9.41 30.43 14.17
N MET A 12 -8.22 29.99 14.61
CA MET A 12 -8.09 29.01 15.70
C MET A 12 -8.71 29.56 16.98
N THR A 13 -9.83 28.97 17.41
CA THR A 13 -10.44 29.23 18.71
C THR A 13 -10.16 28.04 19.61
N ALA A 14 -9.28 28.23 20.59
CA ALA A 14 -8.99 27.25 21.62
C ALA A 14 -10.24 27.03 22.50
N LEU A 15 -10.80 25.81 22.46
CA LEU A 15 -11.86 25.37 23.36
C LEU A 15 -11.28 24.36 24.36
N THR A 16 -11.07 24.83 25.59
CA THR A 16 -10.80 23.99 26.76
C THR A 16 -12.02 23.12 27.08
N LEU A 17 -11.94 21.80 26.87
CA LEU A 17 -12.94 20.85 27.35
C LEU A 17 -12.57 20.28 28.71
N ALA A 18 -13.48 20.47 29.66
CA ALA A 18 -13.42 19.96 31.01
C ALA A 18 -13.70 18.44 31.03
N ALA A 19 -12.90 17.73 31.83
CA ALA A 19 -13.02 16.30 32.09
C ALA A 19 -14.36 15.93 32.73
N CYS A 20 -15.09 15.00 32.12
CA CYS A 20 -16.12 14.20 32.77
C CYS A 20 -15.67 12.74 32.79
N THR A 21 -15.24 12.30 33.97
CA THR A 21 -14.90 10.92 34.30
C THR A 21 -16.16 10.07 34.34
N SER A 22 -16.22 9.04 33.51
CA SER A 22 -17.18 7.93 33.66
C SER A 22 -16.39 6.64 33.76
N GLY A 23 -16.25 6.15 34.98
CA GLY A 23 -15.65 4.85 35.26
C GLY A 23 -16.59 3.73 34.85
N SER A 24 -16.10 2.82 34.02
CA SER A 24 -16.63 1.46 33.88
C SER A 24 -15.56 0.49 34.36
N THR A 25 -15.81 -0.11 35.52
CA THR A 25 -15.03 -1.20 36.07
C THR A 25 -15.34 -2.48 35.28
N SER A 26 -14.41 -2.92 34.42
CA SER A 26 -14.36 -4.31 33.99
C SER A 26 -13.60 -5.12 35.04
N THR A 27 -14.19 -6.24 35.45
CA THR A 27 -13.64 -7.12 36.49
C THR A 27 -12.92 -8.28 35.80
N THR A 28 -11.60 -8.17 35.65
CA THR A 28 -10.76 -9.28 35.20
C THR A 28 -10.44 -10.18 36.39
N VAL A 29 -10.95 -11.40 36.37
CA VAL A 29 -10.58 -12.45 37.35
C VAL A 29 -9.27 -13.08 36.89
N LYS A 30 -8.18 -12.75 37.57
CA LYS A 30 -6.86 -13.38 37.39
C LYS A 30 -6.79 -14.65 38.24
N ALA A 31 -6.64 -15.82 37.62
CA ALA A 31 -6.25 -17.05 38.32
C ALA A 31 -4.71 -17.22 38.26
N PRO A 32 -4.06 -17.74 39.32
CA PRO A 32 -2.60 -17.85 39.36
C PRO A 32 -2.11 -19.08 38.58
N VAL A 33 -1.24 -18.85 37.59
CA VAL A 33 -0.48 -19.91 36.93
C VAL A 33 0.64 -20.35 37.88
N THR A 34 0.70 -21.65 38.14
CA THR A 34 1.80 -22.28 38.89
C THR A 34 2.80 -22.84 37.90
N THR A 35 4.06 -22.44 38.04
CA THR A 35 5.19 -22.92 37.25
C THR A 35 5.54 -24.36 37.64
N SER A 36 5.51 -25.28 36.67
CA SER A 36 6.06 -26.63 36.82
C SER A 36 7.23 -26.81 35.85
N THR A 37 8.43 -26.81 36.41
CA THR A 37 9.70 -27.06 35.72
C THR A 37 9.91 -28.58 35.57
N ALA A 38 9.82 -29.10 34.35
CA ALA A 38 10.39 -30.41 34.02
C ALA A 38 10.71 -30.52 32.52
N ALA A 39 12.00 -30.59 32.20
CA ALA A 39 12.51 -30.84 30.86
C ALA A 39 12.26 -32.30 30.42
N PRO A 40 11.82 -32.57 29.18
CA PRO A 40 11.76 -33.94 28.67
C PRO A 40 13.12 -34.36 28.08
N THR A 41 13.56 -35.57 28.44
CA THR A 41 14.71 -36.26 27.87
C THR A 41 14.27 -37.04 26.61
N PRO A 42 15.04 -37.06 25.51
CA PRO A 42 14.62 -37.71 24.27
C PRO A 42 14.66 -39.24 24.40
N SER A 43 13.60 -39.91 23.97
CA SER A 43 13.52 -41.37 23.96
C SER A 43 13.35 -41.86 22.51
N THR A 44 14.44 -42.39 21.95
CA THR A 44 14.44 -43.12 20.68
C THR A 44 13.82 -44.50 20.89
N THR A 45 12.69 -44.79 20.24
CA THR A 45 12.28 -46.18 19.99
C THR A 45 11.55 -46.28 18.65
N THR A 46 12.24 -46.90 17.69
CA THR A 46 11.71 -47.33 16.40
C THR A 46 10.84 -48.57 16.59
N THR A 47 9.61 -48.59 16.09
CA THR A 47 8.90 -49.82 15.75
C THR A 47 7.96 -49.56 14.58
N ALA A 48 8.23 -50.26 13.47
CA ALA A 48 7.36 -50.29 12.29
C ALA A 48 6.14 -51.19 12.54
N THR A 49 4.94 -50.78 12.10
CA THR A 49 3.83 -51.70 11.80
C THR A 49 2.85 -51.08 10.80
N THR A 50 2.84 -51.67 9.60
CA THR A 50 1.73 -51.94 8.65
C THR A 50 0.53 -50.98 8.49
N THR A 51 0.49 -50.40 7.29
CA THR A 51 -0.65 -50.10 6.39
C THR A 51 -2.07 -50.34 6.93
N THR A 52 -2.72 -49.26 7.38
CA THR A 52 -4.19 -49.08 7.40
C THR A 52 -4.48 -47.67 6.88
N ALA A 53 -4.47 -47.50 5.56
CA ALA A 53 -4.43 -46.19 4.90
C ALA A 53 -5.79 -45.63 4.45
N VAL A 54 -6.93 -46.12 4.97
CA VAL A 54 -8.26 -45.59 4.52
C VAL A 54 -9.24 -45.41 5.68
N THR A 55 -8.75 -45.16 6.89
CA THR A 55 -9.61 -44.84 8.06
C THR A 55 -9.05 -43.71 8.93
N ALA A 56 -7.87 -43.18 8.58
CA ALA A 56 -7.15 -42.15 9.36
C ALA A 56 -7.50 -40.69 8.98
N VAL A 57 -8.41 -40.47 8.02
CA VAL A 57 -8.89 -39.13 7.61
C VAL A 57 -10.35 -38.92 8.02
N ALA A 58 -10.80 -39.58 9.09
CA ALA A 58 -11.99 -39.17 9.82
C ALA A 58 -11.57 -38.10 10.83
N LEU A 59 -11.41 -36.87 10.34
CA LEU A 59 -11.43 -35.59 11.06
C LEU A 59 -10.83 -35.63 12.47
N ARG A 60 -9.50 -35.55 12.53
CA ARG A 60 -8.78 -35.09 13.72
C ARG A 60 -9.31 -33.70 14.10
N THR A 61 -10.03 -33.65 15.22
CA THR A 61 -10.50 -32.47 15.96
C THR A 61 -11.37 -31.48 15.19
N ASP A 62 -12.66 -31.51 15.51
CA ASP A 62 -13.57 -30.39 15.30
C ASP A 62 -13.11 -29.20 16.17
N CYS A 63 -12.18 -28.40 15.64
CA CYS A 63 -11.64 -27.22 16.31
C CYS A 63 -12.75 -26.24 16.71
N GLU A 64 -13.88 -26.19 15.97
CA GLU A 64 -15.03 -25.33 16.26
C GLU A 64 -15.58 -25.58 17.67
N THR A 65 -15.62 -26.84 18.11
CA THR A 65 -16.14 -27.22 19.43
C THR A 65 -15.34 -26.60 20.58
N CYS A 66 -14.03 -26.37 20.39
CA CYS A 66 -13.14 -25.86 21.45
C CYS A 66 -12.62 -24.43 21.22
N HIS A 67 -12.61 -23.98 19.96
CA HIS A 67 -12.02 -22.72 19.49
C HIS A 67 -12.97 -22.01 18.51
N THR A 68 -14.23 -21.83 18.91
CA THR A 68 -15.29 -21.27 18.07
C THR A 68 -14.91 -19.93 17.44
N ASP A 69 -14.31 -19.01 18.19
CA ASP A 69 -13.93 -17.68 17.70
C ASP A 69 -12.85 -17.74 16.60
N ILE A 70 -11.85 -18.63 16.75
CA ILE A 70 -10.79 -18.84 15.75
C ILE A 70 -11.38 -19.52 14.51
N HIS A 71 -12.25 -20.51 14.71
CA HIS A 71 -12.93 -21.19 13.62
C HIS A 71 -13.82 -20.23 12.82
N GLU A 72 -14.61 -19.37 13.49
CA GLU A 72 -15.44 -18.36 12.83
C GLU A 72 -14.57 -17.40 12.00
N THR A 73 -13.47 -16.92 12.58
CA THR A 73 -12.47 -16.09 11.86
C THR A 73 -11.92 -16.82 10.64
N TRP A 74 -11.52 -18.10 10.78
CA TRP A 74 -11.01 -18.91 9.68
C TRP A 74 -12.03 -19.08 8.55
N THR A 75 -13.26 -19.47 8.89
CA THR A 75 -14.32 -19.74 7.90
C THR A 75 -14.76 -18.51 7.10
N THR A 76 -14.46 -17.31 7.60
CA THR A 76 -14.70 -16.04 6.90
C THR A 76 -13.45 -15.53 6.15
N GLY A 77 -12.29 -16.12 6.41
CA GLY A 77 -11.03 -15.81 5.74
C GLY A 77 -10.88 -16.49 4.37
N SER A 78 -9.98 -15.97 3.54
CA SER A 78 -9.74 -16.45 2.16
C SER A 78 -9.22 -17.87 2.07
N HIS A 79 -8.56 -18.38 3.11
CA HIS A 79 -8.06 -19.76 3.12
C HIS A 79 -9.18 -20.80 3.26
N ALA A 80 -10.36 -20.44 3.77
CA ALA A 80 -11.45 -21.40 3.95
C ALA A 80 -12.24 -21.67 2.67
N ASP A 81 -12.26 -20.75 1.70
CA ASP A 81 -12.98 -20.90 0.44
C ASP A 81 -12.09 -20.56 -0.76
N THR A 82 -11.27 -21.53 -1.12
CA THR A 82 -10.19 -21.42 -2.11
C THR A 82 -10.54 -21.98 -3.47
N GLN A 83 -11.71 -22.61 -3.64
CA GLN A 83 -12.01 -23.32 -4.89
C GLN A 83 -12.15 -22.36 -6.07
N GLN A 84 -12.83 -21.22 -5.86
CA GLN A 84 -13.02 -20.25 -6.92
C GLN A 84 -11.70 -19.60 -7.34
N ASP A 85 -10.78 -19.41 -6.40
CA ASP A 85 -9.43 -18.89 -6.64
C ASP A 85 -8.69 -19.75 -7.68
N VAL A 86 -8.62 -21.06 -7.41
CA VAL A 86 -8.01 -22.04 -8.32
C VAL A 86 -8.74 -22.07 -9.67
N ALA A 87 -10.06 -21.92 -9.69
CA ALA A 87 -10.82 -21.92 -10.94
C ALA A 87 -10.45 -20.73 -11.84
N THR A 88 -10.25 -19.56 -11.24
CA THR A 88 -9.82 -18.33 -11.94
C THR A 88 -8.40 -18.50 -12.48
N GLU A 89 -7.46 -18.90 -11.64
CA GLU A 89 -6.05 -19.12 -12.00
C GLU A 89 -5.91 -20.13 -13.17
N LEU A 90 -6.62 -21.26 -13.08
CA LEU A 90 -6.66 -22.26 -14.17
C LEU A 90 -7.24 -21.70 -15.47
N GLY A 91 -8.22 -20.80 -15.37
CA GLY A 91 -8.89 -20.20 -16.51
C GLY A 91 -8.07 -19.12 -17.22
N GLU A 92 -7.27 -18.37 -16.46
CA GLU A 92 -6.47 -17.24 -16.95
C GLU A 92 -5.10 -17.72 -17.45
N GLU A 93 -4.39 -18.50 -16.64
CA GLU A 93 -2.98 -18.81 -16.88
C GLU A 93 -2.76 -20.18 -17.51
N ARG A 94 -3.67 -21.11 -17.21
CA ARG A 94 -3.56 -22.51 -17.65
C ARG A 94 -4.53 -22.84 -18.79
N ALA A 95 -5.13 -21.83 -19.43
CA ALA A 95 -5.98 -22.00 -20.59
C ALA A 95 -5.28 -22.77 -21.73
N GLY A 96 -5.95 -23.81 -22.25
CA GLY A 96 -5.41 -24.69 -23.28
C GLY A 96 -4.60 -25.87 -22.75
N GLN A 97 -4.33 -25.95 -21.45
CA GLN A 97 -3.65 -27.07 -20.81
C GLN A 97 -4.64 -28.12 -20.29
N THR A 98 -4.23 -29.40 -20.29
CA THR A 98 -4.98 -30.44 -19.58
C THR A 98 -4.61 -30.45 -18.09
N PRO A 99 -5.43 -31.05 -17.22
CA PRO A 99 -5.06 -31.30 -15.82
C PRO A 99 -3.73 -32.04 -15.62
N ASP A 100 -3.28 -32.84 -16.59
CA ASP A 100 -1.99 -33.54 -16.51
C ASP A 100 -0.83 -32.61 -16.87
N ASP A 101 -1.03 -31.71 -17.84
CA ASP A 101 -0.05 -30.69 -18.21
C ASP A 101 0.20 -29.72 -17.05
N VAL A 102 -0.85 -29.33 -16.31
CA VAL A 102 -0.70 -28.46 -15.12
C VAL A 102 0.13 -29.13 -14.02
N ILE A 103 -0.11 -30.41 -13.72
CA ILE A 103 0.57 -31.08 -12.59
C ILE A 103 1.96 -31.62 -12.97
N HIS A 104 2.19 -31.98 -14.24
CA HIS A 104 3.37 -32.72 -14.68
C HIS A 104 4.06 -32.14 -15.92
N GLY A 105 3.62 -30.99 -16.43
CA GLY A 105 4.13 -30.37 -17.64
C GLY A 105 5.49 -29.69 -17.46
N ASP A 106 5.83 -28.83 -18.43
CA ASP A 106 7.10 -28.10 -18.46
C ASP A 106 7.18 -27.00 -17.38
N ASP A 107 6.02 -26.58 -16.87
CA ASP A 107 5.84 -25.60 -15.79
C ASP A 107 4.81 -26.14 -14.78
N PRO A 108 5.18 -27.14 -13.97
CA PRO A 108 4.23 -27.87 -13.16
C PRO A 108 3.85 -27.09 -11.91
N GLU A 109 2.55 -26.93 -11.70
CA GLU A 109 1.98 -26.30 -10.51
C GLU A 109 0.96 -27.23 -9.84
N ASN A 110 1.05 -27.36 -8.52
CA ASN A 110 0.17 -28.22 -7.75
C ASN A 110 -0.71 -27.41 -6.81
N CYS A 111 -1.61 -26.58 -7.37
CA CYS A 111 -2.52 -25.72 -6.61
C CYS A 111 -3.34 -26.53 -5.57
N ILE A 112 -3.65 -27.80 -5.85
CA ILE A 112 -4.35 -28.69 -4.92
C ILE A 112 -3.58 -28.87 -3.60
N ALA A 113 -2.25 -28.90 -3.62
CA ALA A 113 -1.44 -29.08 -2.42
C ALA A 113 -1.49 -27.89 -1.44
N CYS A 114 -1.96 -26.73 -1.88
CA CYS A 114 -2.15 -25.52 -1.08
C CYS A 114 -3.63 -25.22 -0.82
N HIS A 115 -4.48 -25.35 -1.84
CA HIS A 115 -5.88 -24.96 -1.76
C HIS A 115 -6.80 -26.08 -1.24
N ALA A 116 -6.35 -27.34 -1.35
CA ALA A 116 -7.09 -28.53 -0.92
C ALA A 116 -6.14 -29.63 -0.40
N PRO A 117 -5.26 -29.34 0.57
CA PRO A 117 -4.16 -30.22 0.98
C PRO A 117 -4.63 -31.58 1.50
N THR A 118 -5.88 -31.72 1.94
CA THR A 118 -6.43 -33.01 2.38
C THR A 118 -7.06 -33.82 1.24
N ALA A 119 -7.40 -33.20 0.10
CA ALA A 119 -7.87 -33.92 -1.12
C ALA A 119 -6.85 -34.95 -1.56
N GLY A 120 -5.57 -34.56 -1.52
CA GLY A 120 -4.43 -35.35 -1.97
C GLY A 120 -4.26 -36.70 -1.26
N ALA A 121 -4.89 -36.86 -0.08
CA ALA A 121 -4.92 -38.14 0.65
C ALA A 121 -5.86 -39.18 0.00
N THR A 122 -6.77 -38.75 -0.87
CA THR A 122 -7.79 -39.59 -1.51
C THR A 122 -7.78 -39.53 -3.03
N LEU A 123 -7.30 -38.44 -3.61
CA LEU A 123 -7.18 -38.17 -5.04
C LEU A 123 -5.76 -37.70 -5.33
N ASN A 124 -5.16 -38.07 -6.46
CA ASN A 124 -3.96 -37.34 -6.90
C ASN A 124 -4.35 -35.96 -7.49
N GLY A 125 -3.37 -35.06 -7.67
CA GLY A 125 -3.62 -33.70 -8.15
C GLY A 125 -4.41 -33.65 -9.48
N VAL A 126 -4.08 -34.52 -10.43
CA VAL A 126 -4.79 -34.60 -11.73
C VAL A 126 -6.24 -35.05 -11.55
N GLU A 127 -6.50 -36.00 -10.65
CA GLU A 127 -7.86 -36.46 -10.33
C GLU A 127 -8.67 -35.37 -9.64
N ALA A 128 -8.06 -34.65 -8.69
CA ALA A 128 -8.70 -33.52 -8.01
C ALA A 128 -9.05 -32.40 -9.00
N LEU A 129 -8.13 -32.02 -9.88
CA LEU A 129 -8.39 -31.02 -10.91
C LEU A 129 -9.55 -31.42 -11.84
N ARG A 130 -9.60 -32.69 -12.27
CA ARG A 130 -10.72 -33.20 -13.09
C ARG A 130 -12.04 -33.26 -12.33
N MET A 131 -12.01 -33.50 -11.03
CA MET A 131 -13.20 -33.63 -10.20
C MET A 131 -13.81 -32.27 -9.86
N PHE A 132 -12.99 -31.24 -9.61
CA PHE A 132 -13.47 -30.00 -9.03
C PHE A 132 -13.55 -28.81 -9.99
N PHE A 133 -13.07 -28.97 -11.24
CA PHE A 133 -13.09 -27.89 -12.22
C PHE A 133 -13.66 -28.32 -13.57
N THR A 134 -14.30 -27.39 -14.28
CA THR A 134 -14.78 -27.62 -15.64
C THR A 134 -13.62 -27.63 -16.63
N THR A 135 -13.79 -28.37 -17.72
CA THR A 135 -12.89 -28.34 -18.89
C THR A 135 -13.73 -28.38 -20.14
N THR A 136 -13.24 -27.79 -21.23
CA THR A 136 -13.82 -27.90 -22.56
C THR A 136 -12.89 -28.75 -23.41
N ASP A 137 -13.40 -29.83 -23.99
CA ASP A 137 -12.61 -30.80 -24.77
C ASP A 137 -11.38 -31.36 -24.02
N GLY A 138 -11.45 -31.39 -22.68
CA GLY A 138 -10.40 -31.93 -21.80
C GLY A 138 -9.30 -30.95 -21.40
N VAL A 139 -9.40 -29.69 -21.82
CA VAL A 139 -8.48 -28.60 -21.43
C VAL A 139 -9.20 -27.50 -20.65
N PHE A 140 -8.46 -26.74 -19.86
CA PHE A 140 -8.95 -25.51 -19.23
C PHE A 140 -9.15 -24.41 -20.27
N THR A 141 -10.05 -23.48 -19.97
CA THR A 141 -10.40 -22.32 -20.81
C THR A 141 -10.67 -21.10 -19.93
N SER A 142 -10.82 -19.91 -20.52
CA SER A 142 -11.29 -18.72 -19.78
C SER A 142 -12.64 -18.92 -19.06
N ASP A 143 -13.46 -19.86 -19.54
CA ASP A 143 -14.75 -20.23 -18.91
C ASP A 143 -14.61 -21.35 -17.85
N THR A 144 -13.38 -21.64 -17.39
CA THR A 144 -13.15 -22.62 -16.32
C THR A 144 -13.85 -22.15 -15.05
N ALA A 145 -14.61 -23.05 -14.44
CA ALA A 145 -15.41 -22.77 -13.27
C ALA A 145 -15.28 -23.90 -12.26
N ALA A 146 -15.43 -23.55 -10.98
CA ALA A 146 -15.61 -24.51 -9.91
C ALA A 146 -16.84 -25.41 -10.18
N LYS A 147 -16.71 -26.69 -9.86
CA LYS A 147 -17.83 -27.64 -9.83
C LYS A 147 -17.73 -28.53 -8.60
N ASP A 148 -18.83 -29.20 -8.26
CA ASP A 148 -18.89 -30.12 -7.11
C ASP A 148 -18.44 -29.45 -5.79
N ALA A 149 -18.74 -28.15 -5.61
CA ALA A 149 -18.25 -27.34 -4.49
C ALA A 149 -18.63 -27.87 -3.10
N SER A 150 -19.75 -28.59 -2.99
CA SER A 150 -20.14 -29.25 -1.74
C SER A 150 -19.19 -30.38 -1.31
N GLU A 151 -18.35 -30.87 -2.22
CA GLU A 151 -17.35 -31.91 -2.00
C GLU A 151 -15.92 -31.34 -1.96
N TRP A 152 -15.74 -30.02 -2.14
CA TRP A 152 -14.42 -29.37 -2.07
C TRP A 152 -13.87 -29.48 -0.64
N PRO A 153 -12.69 -30.09 -0.44
CA PRO A 153 -12.09 -30.18 0.87
C PRO A 153 -11.32 -28.89 1.15
N ALA A 154 -12.05 -27.90 1.66
CA ALA A 154 -11.51 -26.63 2.13
C ALA A 154 -10.27 -26.81 3.02
N VAL A 155 -9.38 -25.81 3.02
CA VAL A 155 -8.23 -25.81 3.91
C VAL A 155 -8.74 -25.79 5.35
N THR A 156 -8.41 -26.82 6.11
CA THR A 156 -8.78 -26.95 7.53
C THR A 156 -7.61 -26.54 8.43
N CYS A 157 -7.87 -26.25 9.71
CA CYS A 157 -6.79 -25.96 10.69
C CYS A 157 -5.70 -27.05 10.68
N THR A 158 -6.10 -28.32 10.53
CA THR A 158 -5.20 -29.47 10.48
C THR A 158 -4.33 -29.54 9.22
N ALA A 159 -4.55 -28.72 8.21
CA ALA A 159 -3.60 -28.57 7.10
C ALA A 159 -2.31 -27.83 7.53
N CYS A 160 -2.45 -26.95 8.52
CA CYS A 160 -1.42 -26.01 8.98
C CYS A 160 -0.92 -26.32 10.40
N HIS A 161 -1.61 -27.23 11.09
CA HIS A 161 -1.33 -27.62 12.47
C HIS A 161 -1.26 -29.13 12.61
N GLU A 162 -0.14 -29.61 13.18
CA GLU A 162 -0.06 -30.96 13.71
C GLU A 162 -0.69 -30.99 15.11
N VAL A 163 -1.91 -31.52 15.18
CA VAL A 163 -2.68 -31.64 16.43
C VAL A 163 -2.54 -33.05 16.98
N ALA A 164 -1.95 -33.17 18.18
CA ALA A 164 -1.89 -34.44 18.90
C ALA A 164 -3.27 -34.84 19.44
N ASP A 165 -3.52 -36.14 19.58
CA ASP A 165 -4.82 -36.67 20.04
C ASP A 165 -5.20 -36.21 21.46
N ASP A 166 -4.21 -35.83 22.28
CA ASP A 166 -4.35 -35.33 23.66
C ASP A 166 -3.95 -33.86 23.82
N HIS A 167 -4.03 -33.07 22.73
CA HIS A 167 -3.68 -31.66 22.71
C HIS A 167 -4.38 -30.85 23.83
N PRO A 168 -3.64 -30.21 24.75
CA PRO A 168 -4.21 -29.36 25.78
C PRO A 168 -4.85 -28.09 25.22
N GLN A 169 -6.04 -27.74 25.72
CA GLN A 169 -6.79 -26.54 25.31
C GLN A 169 -6.01 -25.21 25.48
N GLU A 170 -5.06 -25.17 26.42
CA GLU A 170 -4.27 -23.97 26.74
C GLU A 170 -2.94 -23.90 25.96
N SER A 171 -2.63 -24.89 25.12
CA SER A 171 -1.39 -24.91 24.34
C SER A 171 -1.67 -24.61 22.87
N MET A 172 -0.68 -24.06 22.16
CA MET A 172 -0.77 -23.93 20.71
C MET A 172 -0.38 -25.26 20.05
N PRO A 173 -1.12 -25.75 19.04
CA PRO A 173 -0.68 -26.87 18.22
C PRO A 173 0.66 -26.56 17.54
N VAL A 174 1.40 -27.61 17.18
CA VAL A 174 2.64 -27.45 16.42
C VAL A 174 2.29 -26.95 15.02
N ILE A 175 2.87 -25.84 14.58
CA ILE A 175 2.72 -25.35 13.21
C ILE A 175 3.48 -26.30 12.29
N ALA A 176 2.80 -26.83 11.29
CA ALA A 176 3.37 -27.79 10.34
C ALA A 176 2.55 -27.79 9.04
N ALA A 177 3.20 -28.04 7.91
CA ALA A 177 2.51 -28.18 6.63
C ALA A 177 2.15 -29.65 6.38
N PHE A 178 0.86 -29.92 6.14
CA PHE A 178 0.43 -31.27 5.75
C PHE A 178 0.77 -31.57 4.29
N ASP A 179 1.51 -32.65 4.06
CA ASP A 179 1.77 -33.19 2.73
C ASP A 179 0.85 -34.38 2.46
N ALA A 180 -0.11 -34.15 1.57
CA ALA A 180 -1.08 -35.13 1.13
C ALA A 180 -0.44 -36.33 0.41
N THR A 181 0.67 -36.11 -0.29
CA THR A 181 1.32 -37.15 -1.11
C THR A 181 1.99 -38.21 -0.25
N THR A 182 2.53 -37.79 0.90
CA THR A 182 3.14 -38.68 1.90
C THR A 182 2.19 -38.99 3.06
N ALA A 183 1.06 -38.29 3.15
CA ALA A 183 0.15 -38.29 4.29
C ALA A 183 0.88 -38.01 5.62
N SER A 184 1.78 -37.02 5.62
CA SER A 184 2.60 -36.66 6.79
C SER A 184 2.72 -35.15 6.96
N TYR A 185 3.03 -34.72 8.18
CA TYR A 185 3.36 -33.33 8.48
C TYR A 185 4.85 -33.06 8.28
N THR A 186 5.16 -31.89 7.73
CA THR A 186 6.50 -31.32 7.67
C THR A 186 6.57 -30.16 8.65
N ALA A 187 7.52 -30.22 9.59
CA ALA A 187 7.75 -29.12 10.51
C ALA A 187 8.24 -27.88 9.75
N VAL A 188 7.73 -26.72 10.13
CA VAL A 188 8.12 -25.41 9.60
C VAL A 188 8.64 -24.54 10.75
N GLY A 189 9.55 -23.61 10.47
CA GLY A 189 10.18 -22.74 11.47
C GLY A 189 9.23 -21.72 12.11
N GLY A 190 8.06 -21.50 11.50
CA GLY A 190 7.01 -20.63 12.03
C GLY A 190 5.92 -20.36 11.02
N ALA A 191 4.98 -19.48 11.39
CA ALA A 191 3.84 -19.15 10.53
C ALA A 191 4.24 -18.45 9.22
N SER A 192 5.25 -17.57 9.22
CA SER A 192 5.72 -16.94 7.97
C SER A 192 6.34 -17.98 7.00
N GLU A 193 7.12 -18.94 7.51
CA GLU A 193 7.63 -20.05 6.68
C GLU A 193 6.51 -20.97 6.19
N LEU A 194 5.42 -21.10 6.96
CA LEU A 194 4.23 -21.81 6.49
C LEU A 194 3.60 -21.08 5.30
N CYS A 195 3.47 -19.75 5.34
CA CYS A 195 3.02 -18.96 4.19
C CYS A 195 3.90 -19.20 2.97
N GLY A 196 5.22 -19.22 3.14
CA GLY A 196 6.18 -19.51 2.06
C GLY A 196 6.12 -20.93 1.50
N GLN A 197 5.39 -21.87 2.10
CA GLN A 197 5.11 -23.18 1.49
C GLN A 197 4.13 -23.09 0.32
N CYS A 198 3.34 -22.02 0.23
CA CYS A 198 2.29 -21.86 -0.79
C CYS A 198 2.38 -20.53 -1.54
N HIS A 199 2.88 -19.49 -0.89
CA HIS A 199 3.12 -18.17 -1.47
C HIS A 199 4.61 -17.88 -1.57
N GLY A 200 5.41 -18.92 -1.88
CA GLY A 200 6.84 -18.80 -2.13
C GLY A 200 7.47 -20.13 -2.53
N THR A 201 8.78 -20.09 -2.71
CA THR A 201 9.56 -21.21 -3.27
C THR A 201 9.92 -22.31 -2.28
N LEU A 202 9.46 -22.25 -1.02
CA LEU A 202 9.87 -23.23 0.00
C LEU A 202 9.38 -24.65 -0.29
N ARG A 203 8.19 -24.78 -0.91
CA ARG A 203 7.62 -26.07 -1.33
C ARG A 203 7.69 -26.28 -2.83
N PHE A 204 7.44 -25.24 -3.62
CA PHE A 204 7.36 -25.27 -5.07
C PHE A 204 8.38 -24.30 -5.66
N PRO A 205 9.58 -24.77 -6.07
CA PRO A 205 10.67 -23.89 -6.50
C PRO A 205 10.37 -23.02 -7.73
N GLU A 206 9.38 -23.40 -8.53
CA GLU A 206 9.02 -22.75 -9.80
C GLU A 206 7.63 -22.08 -9.72
N THR A 207 7.08 -21.85 -8.52
CA THR A 207 5.82 -21.09 -8.39
C THR A 207 6.05 -19.62 -8.75
N ASP A 208 5.05 -19.01 -9.36
CA ASP A 208 4.95 -17.57 -9.61
C ASP A 208 4.35 -16.80 -8.41
N HIS A 209 3.77 -17.50 -7.43
CA HIS A 209 3.35 -16.94 -6.15
C HIS A 209 4.56 -16.62 -5.26
N LEU A 210 5.29 -15.54 -5.57
CA LEU A 210 6.56 -15.19 -4.93
C LEU A 210 6.45 -14.22 -3.74
N THR A 211 5.25 -13.93 -3.25
CA THR A 211 5.01 -12.92 -2.20
C THR A 211 5.88 -13.09 -0.95
N TYR A 212 6.06 -14.32 -0.45
CA TYR A 212 6.93 -14.60 0.69
C TYR A 212 8.40 -14.30 0.37
N ASP A 213 8.86 -14.66 -0.83
CA ASP A 213 10.24 -14.47 -1.24
C ASP A 213 10.55 -12.99 -1.47
N ASP A 214 9.62 -12.24 -2.07
CA ASP A 214 9.70 -10.79 -2.23
C ASP A 214 9.74 -10.09 -0.87
N TRP A 215 8.86 -10.48 0.06
CA TRP A 215 8.88 -9.94 1.42
C TRP A 215 10.22 -10.23 2.10
N LYS A 216 10.70 -11.47 1.99
CA LYS A 216 11.96 -11.93 2.59
C LYS A 216 13.19 -11.22 2.02
N ALA A 217 13.12 -10.78 0.77
CA ALA A 217 14.17 -9.96 0.15
C ALA A 217 14.07 -8.47 0.51
N GLY A 218 12.93 -8.03 1.05
CA GLY A 218 12.66 -6.65 1.41
C GLY A 218 13.28 -6.18 2.73
N SER A 219 13.21 -4.87 2.96
CA SER A 219 13.78 -4.19 4.15
C SER A 219 13.11 -4.59 5.47
N HIS A 220 11.87 -5.07 5.44
CA HIS A 220 11.15 -5.50 6.65
C HIS A 220 11.60 -6.87 7.17
N ALA A 221 12.23 -7.70 6.34
CA ALA A 221 12.59 -9.06 6.73
C ALA A 221 13.95 -9.19 7.45
N ASP A 222 14.78 -8.14 7.45
CA ASP A 222 16.10 -8.15 8.10
C ASP A 222 16.32 -6.90 8.97
N THR A 223 15.62 -6.86 10.11
CA THR A 223 15.57 -5.70 11.01
C THR A 223 16.46 -5.82 12.23
N GLN A 224 17.00 -7.01 12.55
CA GLN A 224 17.70 -7.21 13.82
C GLN A 224 19.00 -6.40 13.90
N ALA A 225 19.72 -6.31 12.78
CA ALA A 225 20.98 -5.57 12.74
C ALA A 225 20.74 -4.07 12.87
N ASP A 226 19.62 -3.59 12.33
CA ASP A 226 19.18 -2.19 12.38
C ASP A 226 18.92 -1.75 13.83
N VAL A 227 18.03 -2.48 14.52
CA VAL A 227 17.75 -2.26 15.94
C VAL A 227 19.01 -2.38 16.80
N ALA A 228 19.89 -3.34 16.51
CA ALA A 228 21.15 -3.46 17.25
C ALA A 228 22.05 -2.22 17.06
N GLY A 229 22.03 -1.62 15.87
CA GLY A 229 22.74 -0.39 15.54
C GLY A 229 22.21 0.80 16.33
N GLU A 230 20.89 1.04 16.29
CA GLU A 230 20.20 2.11 17.04
C GLU A 230 20.42 1.98 18.54
N LEU A 231 20.25 0.77 19.09
CA LEU A 231 20.51 0.51 20.51
C LEU A 231 21.97 0.78 20.90
N ALA A 232 22.92 0.60 19.97
CA ALA A 232 24.34 0.86 20.20
C ALA A 232 24.70 2.36 20.10
N SER A 233 24.07 3.10 19.17
CA SER A 233 24.34 4.52 18.91
C SER A 233 23.62 5.44 19.89
N GLU A 234 22.33 5.20 20.12
CA GLU A 234 21.42 6.17 20.74
C GLU A 234 21.01 5.77 22.15
N ARG A 235 20.88 4.47 22.41
CA ARG A 235 20.38 3.96 23.70
C ARG A 235 21.49 3.45 24.63
N ALA A 236 22.75 3.86 24.40
CA ALA A 236 23.88 3.42 25.20
C ALA A 236 23.78 3.86 26.68
N GLY A 237 23.82 2.90 27.60
CA GLY A 237 23.66 3.11 29.04
C GLY A 237 22.23 2.90 29.54
N GLU A 238 21.27 2.65 28.66
CA GLU A 238 19.89 2.33 29.00
C GLU A 238 19.68 0.83 29.18
N THR A 239 18.74 0.45 30.05
CA THR A 239 18.28 -0.94 30.14
C THR A 239 17.14 -1.19 29.13
N PRO A 240 16.80 -2.46 28.83
CA PRO A 240 15.62 -2.78 28.03
C PRO A 240 14.31 -2.11 28.50
N VAL A 241 14.16 -1.91 29.81
CA VAL A 241 12.97 -1.26 30.39
C VAL A 241 12.98 0.25 30.13
N ASP A 242 14.15 0.88 30.18
CA ASP A 242 14.28 2.31 29.93
C ASP A 242 13.95 2.64 28.47
N VAL A 243 14.38 1.81 27.53
CA VAL A 243 14.06 1.99 26.09
C VAL A 243 12.57 1.81 25.81
N ILE A 244 11.91 0.78 26.36
CA ILE A 244 10.49 0.51 26.05
C ILE A 244 9.52 1.43 26.82
N SER A 245 9.88 1.91 28.01
CA SER A 245 8.94 2.58 28.92
C SER A 245 9.53 3.78 29.67
N GLY A 246 10.68 4.28 29.25
CA GLY A 246 11.35 5.42 29.85
C GLY A 246 10.74 6.77 29.46
N ASP A 247 11.54 7.83 29.64
CA ASP A 247 11.13 9.22 29.38
C ASP A 247 11.06 9.53 27.86
N ASP A 248 11.72 8.73 27.04
CA ASP A 248 11.75 8.81 25.58
C ASP A 248 11.62 7.39 25.00
N PRO A 249 10.40 6.81 25.06
CA PRO A 249 10.22 5.39 24.77
C PRO A 249 10.23 5.10 23.25
N GLU A 250 11.01 4.10 22.86
CA GLU A 250 11.00 3.49 21.53
C GLU A 250 10.76 2.00 21.68
N ASN A 251 9.61 1.52 21.22
CA ASN A 251 9.29 0.10 21.30
C ASN A 251 9.78 -0.61 20.02
N CYS A 252 11.09 -0.83 19.91
CA CYS A 252 11.69 -1.50 18.75
C CYS A 252 11.08 -2.90 18.51
N ILE A 253 10.72 -3.63 19.58
CA ILE A 253 10.12 -4.96 19.47
C ILE A 253 8.77 -4.89 18.75
N ALA A 254 7.95 -3.90 19.08
CA ALA A 254 6.62 -3.71 18.52
C ALA A 254 6.59 -3.59 16.99
N CYS A 255 7.67 -3.10 16.38
CA CYS A 255 7.73 -2.83 14.95
C CYS A 255 8.75 -3.66 14.17
N HIS A 256 9.83 -4.11 14.81
CA HIS A 256 10.90 -4.84 14.12
C HIS A 256 10.84 -6.35 14.33
N GLY A 257 10.11 -6.83 15.35
CA GLY A 257 9.96 -8.26 15.61
C GLY A 257 8.83 -8.56 16.59
N PRO A 258 7.57 -8.16 16.30
CA PRO A 258 6.49 -8.22 17.28
C PRO A 258 6.18 -9.65 17.75
N SER A 259 6.43 -10.66 16.92
CA SER A 259 6.24 -12.07 17.28
C SER A 259 7.36 -12.63 18.17
N ALA A 260 8.42 -11.86 18.45
CA ALA A 260 9.50 -12.29 19.36
C ALA A 260 8.97 -12.59 20.77
N VAL A 261 7.89 -11.94 21.17
CA VAL A 261 7.19 -12.20 22.45
C VAL A 261 6.55 -13.58 22.53
N LEU A 262 6.36 -14.26 21.38
CA LEU A 262 5.81 -15.62 21.33
C LEU A 262 6.91 -16.68 21.47
N ALA A 263 8.19 -16.29 21.40
CA ALA A 263 9.32 -17.20 21.56
C ALA A 263 9.40 -17.74 23.00
N ASN A 264 10.11 -18.87 23.18
CA ASN A 264 10.45 -19.44 24.50
C ASN A 264 9.27 -19.67 25.47
N GLY A 265 8.06 -19.87 24.94
CA GLY A 265 6.85 -20.08 25.75
C GLY A 265 6.22 -18.78 26.27
N GLY A 266 6.57 -17.64 25.65
CA GLY A 266 6.09 -16.32 26.01
C GLY A 266 7.18 -15.49 26.69
N MET A 267 7.41 -14.28 26.19
CA MET A 267 8.34 -13.29 26.74
C MET A 267 7.64 -11.92 26.78
N SER A 268 8.00 -11.06 27.74
CA SER A 268 7.64 -9.64 27.61
C SER A 268 8.51 -8.97 26.53
N GLU A 269 8.12 -7.81 26.03
CA GLU A 269 8.95 -7.04 25.08
C GLU A 269 10.34 -6.72 25.66
N GLN A 270 10.42 -6.47 26.98
CA GLN A 270 11.67 -6.20 27.69
C GLN A 270 12.56 -7.45 27.74
N ASP A 271 11.95 -8.61 27.98
CA ASP A 271 12.67 -9.89 27.99
C ASP A 271 13.15 -10.24 26.57
N ALA A 272 12.31 -10.01 25.55
CA ALA A 272 12.67 -10.22 24.15
C ALA A 272 13.88 -9.34 23.77
N MET A 273 13.86 -8.05 24.14
CA MET A 273 14.97 -7.15 23.85
C MET A 273 16.25 -7.52 24.62
N ALA A 274 16.14 -8.02 25.85
CA ALA A 274 17.30 -8.54 26.60
C ALA A 274 17.85 -9.86 26.02
N TYR A 275 17.02 -10.63 25.31
CA TYR A 275 17.39 -11.90 24.71
C TYR A 275 18.06 -11.72 23.35
N PHE A 276 17.46 -10.93 22.47
CA PHE A 276 17.90 -10.78 21.08
C PHE A 276 19.02 -9.76 20.87
N PHE A 277 19.43 -9.03 21.90
CA PHE A 277 20.49 -8.03 21.82
C PHE A 277 21.47 -8.15 22.99
N THR A 278 22.77 -8.02 22.70
CA THR A 278 23.80 -8.13 23.74
C THR A 278 23.78 -6.91 24.65
N THR A 279 23.86 -7.13 25.96
CA THR A 279 24.00 -6.05 26.97
C THR A 279 25.29 -6.22 27.78
N ASP A 280 25.82 -5.12 28.33
CA ASP A 280 26.87 -5.12 29.34
C ASP A 280 26.25 -4.73 30.69
N ASN A 281 26.30 -5.64 31.66
CA ASN A 281 25.67 -5.48 32.99
C ASN A 281 24.16 -5.12 32.92
N GLY A 282 23.46 -5.62 31.90
CA GLY A 282 22.02 -5.38 31.70
C GLY A 282 21.69 -4.05 31.01
N GLN A 283 22.69 -3.31 30.54
CA GLN A 283 22.53 -2.07 29.78
C GLN A 283 23.08 -2.21 28.36
N PHE A 284 22.50 -1.49 27.40
CA PHE A 284 23.06 -1.36 26.07
C PHE A 284 24.34 -0.52 26.09
N SER A 285 25.19 -0.71 25.09
CA SER A 285 26.45 0.01 24.94
C SER A 285 26.80 0.17 23.47
N SER A 286 27.84 0.95 23.15
CA SER A 286 28.39 1.01 21.78
C SER A 286 28.92 -0.33 21.23
N ALA A 287 28.98 -1.38 22.05
CA ALA A 287 29.30 -2.74 21.63
C ALA A 287 28.05 -3.65 21.53
N THR A 288 26.84 -3.10 21.68
CA THR A 288 25.59 -3.82 21.45
C THR A 288 25.59 -4.39 20.03
N THR A 289 25.26 -5.66 19.91
CA THR A 289 25.13 -6.41 18.67
C THR A 289 23.94 -7.36 18.79
N SER A 290 23.48 -7.90 17.67
CA SER A 290 22.45 -8.93 17.64
C SER A 290 22.89 -10.20 18.38
N ALA A 291 21.95 -10.88 19.01
CA ALA A 291 22.09 -12.19 19.64
C ALA A 291 20.93 -13.09 19.20
N HIS A 292 21.14 -14.42 19.21
CA HIS A 292 20.11 -15.41 18.85
C HIS A 292 19.43 -15.13 17.49
N SER A 293 20.21 -14.71 16.49
CA SER A 293 19.68 -14.29 15.18
C SER A 293 18.93 -15.40 14.44
N GLU A 294 19.25 -16.66 14.71
CA GLU A 294 18.53 -17.82 14.18
C GLU A 294 17.12 -17.99 14.76
N GLU A 295 16.82 -17.33 15.88
CA GLU A 295 15.50 -17.32 16.53
C GLU A 295 14.77 -15.97 16.35
N TRP A 296 15.42 -14.96 15.75
CA TRP A 296 14.81 -13.66 15.53
C TRP A 296 13.73 -13.78 14.45
N PRO A 297 12.47 -13.42 14.75
CA PRO A 297 11.39 -13.65 13.80
C PRO A 297 11.29 -12.60 12.69
N SER A 298 12.03 -11.49 12.80
CA SER A 298 11.88 -10.29 11.96
C SER A 298 10.43 -9.77 11.90
N VAL A 299 10.17 -8.77 11.05
CA VAL A 299 8.81 -8.47 10.62
C VAL A 299 8.45 -9.52 9.57
N GLY A 300 7.52 -10.41 9.91
CA GLY A 300 7.03 -11.45 9.01
C GLY A 300 5.62 -11.14 8.53
N CYS A 301 5.08 -11.99 7.65
CA CYS A 301 3.70 -11.87 7.18
C CYS A 301 2.71 -11.77 8.36
N VAL A 302 2.94 -12.55 9.41
CA VAL A 302 2.11 -12.58 10.63
C VAL A 302 2.26 -11.35 11.54
N SER A 303 3.19 -10.44 11.24
CA SER A 303 3.23 -9.14 11.92
C SER A 303 2.15 -8.20 11.40
N CYS A 304 1.73 -8.38 10.14
CA CYS A 304 0.89 -7.48 9.36
C CYS A 304 -0.43 -8.11 8.87
N HIS A 305 -0.56 -9.44 9.02
CA HIS A 305 -1.75 -10.21 8.66
C HIS A 305 -2.11 -11.17 9.77
N ASN A 306 -3.41 -11.28 10.07
CA ASN A 306 -3.90 -12.38 10.89
C ASN A 306 -3.89 -13.65 10.01
N PRO A 307 -3.14 -14.71 10.34
CA PRO A 307 -3.07 -15.92 9.51
C PRO A 307 -4.42 -16.63 9.36
N HIS A 308 -5.37 -16.36 10.25
CA HIS A 308 -6.73 -16.90 10.16
C HIS A 308 -7.68 -16.03 9.31
N ASN A 309 -7.31 -14.79 9.00
CA ASN A 309 -8.02 -13.92 8.06
C ASN A 309 -7.02 -12.97 7.37
N PRO A 310 -6.23 -13.48 6.41
CA PRO A 310 -5.09 -12.73 5.87
C PRO A 310 -5.50 -11.56 4.96
N ARG A 311 -6.74 -11.55 4.43
CA ARG A 311 -7.24 -10.44 3.58
C ARG A 311 -7.44 -9.15 4.35
N GLN A 312 -7.68 -9.23 5.66
CA GLN A 312 -7.82 -8.05 6.49
C GLN A 312 -6.44 -7.67 7.05
N PRO A 313 -5.93 -6.44 6.76
CA PRO A 313 -4.72 -5.95 7.41
C PRO A 313 -4.89 -6.02 8.93
N ALA A 314 -3.90 -6.54 9.63
CA ALA A 314 -3.94 -6.68 11.08
C ALA A 314 -2.56 -6.53 11.69
N LEU A 315 -2.47 -5.87 12.83
CA LEU A 315 -1.22 -5.75 13.59
C LEU A 315 -1.17 -6.86 14.65
N LEU A 316 -0.07 -7.62 14.72
CA LEU A 316 0.24 -8.40 15.92
C LEU A 316 0.73 -7.45 17.03
N ASP A 317 -0.10 -7.18 18.02
CA ASP A 317 0.28 -6.36 19.17
C ASP A 317 1.14 -7.17 20.13
N SER A 318 2.45 -6.99 20.04
CA SER A 318 3.47 -7.59 20.90
C SER A 318 3.22 -7.43 22.41
N SER A 319 2.49 -6.40 22.84
CA SER A 319 2.21 -6.20 24.28
C SER A 319 1.16 -7.16 24.83
N THR A 320 0.29 -7.68 23.96
CA THR A 320 -0.82 -8.58 24.31
C THR A 320 -0.68 -9.96 23.69
N GLY A 321 0.07 -10.08 22.58
CA GLY A 321 0.13 -11.27 21.74
C GLY A 321 -1.12 -11.47 20.87
N GLU A 322 -1.98 -10.46 20.76
CA GLU A 322 -3.26 -10.53 20.04
C GLU A 322 -3.21 -9.74 18.72
N TYR A 323 -4.07 -10.11 17.76
CA TYR A 323 -4.21 -9.39 16.50
C TYR A 323 -5.22 -8.25 16.62
N LEU A 324 -4.82 -7.06 16.18
CA LEU A 324 -5.68 -5.89 16.05
C LEU A 324 -6.00 -5.68 14.57
N ALA A 325 -7.27 -5.81 14.20
CA ALA A 325 -7.71 -5.52 12.84
C ALA A 325 -7.54 -4.03 12.51
N MET A 326 -6.93 -3.73 11.37
CA MET A 326 -6.73 -2.38 10.87
C MET A 326 -7.76 -2.05 9.78
N SER A 327 -8.17 -0.78 9.68
CA SER A 327 -9.14 -0.39 8.65
C SER A 327 -8.50 -0.11 7.28
N SER A 328 -7.17 0.08 7.23
CA SER A 328 -6.43 0.24 5.97
C SER A 328 -4.94 -0.08 6.13
N SER A 329 -4.27 -0.34 5.02
CA SER A 329 -2.81 -0.53 4.97
C SER A 329 -2.06 0.71 5.46
N SER A 330 -2.54 1.93 5.20
CA SER A 330 -1.94 3.16 5.72
C SER A 330 -1.98 3.22 7.25
N GLN A 331 -3.11 2.85 7.88
CA GLN A 331 -3.20 2.79 9.33
C GLN A 331 -2.27 1.73 9.93
N LEU A 332 -2.11 0.59 9.25
CA LEU A 332 -1.15 -0.44 9.65
C LEU A 332 0.28 0.10 9.60
N CYS A 333 0.68 0.76 8.49
CA CYS A 333 2.00 1.39 8.37
C CYS A 333 2.22 2.44 9.46
N GLY A 334 1.20 3.25 9.76
CA GLY A 334 1.25 4.29 10.80
C GLY A 334 1.40 3.77 12.23
N GLN A 335 1.25 2.47 12.47
CA GLN A 335 1.57 1.88 13.78
C GLN A 335 3.08 1.87 14.07
N CYS A 336 3.91 1.95 13.03
CA CYS A 336 5.37 1.86 13.13
C CYS A 336 6.10 3.02 12.46
N HIS A 337 5.55 3.57 11.40
CA HIS A 337 6.05 4.75 10.70
C HIS A 337 5.19 5.97 11.02
N GLY A 338 4.70 6.07 12.25
CA GLY A 338 3.95 7.22 12.72
C GLY A 338 3.58 7.15 14.19
N SER A 339 2.86 8.16 14.65
CA SER A 339 2.52 8.33 16.06
C SER A 339 1.26 7.56 16.52
N LEU A 340 0.71 6.65 15.69
CA LEU A 340 -0.55 5.96 16.02
C LEU A 340 -0.42 5.03 17.22
N ARG A 341 0.73 4.36 17.38
CA ARG A 341 0.95 3.37 18.44
C ARG A 341 1.69 3.95 19.63
N PHE A 342 2.76 4.69 19.38
CA PHE A 342 3.60 5.34 20.38
C PHE A 342 4.25 6.59 19.78
N ALA A 343 4.80 7.46 20.63
CA ALA A 343 5.59 8.58 20.15
C ALA A 343 6.87 8.05 19.48
N THR A 344 7.23 8.60 18.33
CA THR A 344 8.39 8.20 17.54
C THR A 344 8.85 9.39 16.71
N ASP A 345 10.10 9.34 16.25
CA ASP A 345 10.68 10.21 15.23
C ASP A 345 10.44 9.70 13.80
N HIS A 346 9.87 8.51 13.62
CA HIS A 346 9.42 7.99 12.33
C HIS A 346 8.05 8.58 11.94
N LEU A 347 8.00 9.85 11.53
CA LEU A 347 6.76 10.61 11.32
C LEU A 347 6.21 10.56 9.87
N THR A 348 6.54 9.52 9.11
CA THR A 348 6.14 9.39 7.69
C THR A 348 4.62 9.33 7.50
N PHE A 349 3.91 8.56 8.32
CA PHE A 349 2.45 8.46 8.29
C PHE A 349 1.80 9.76 8.74
N ASP A 350 2.32 10.41 9.80
CA ASP A 350 1.82 11.71 10.25
C ASP A 350 1.92 12.75 9.15
N ALA A 351 3.06 12.79 8.45
CA ALA A 351 3.27 13.62 7.28
C ALA A 351 2.26 13.31 6.16
N TRP A 352 2.14 12.03 5.77
CA TRP A 352 1.19 11.58 4.77
C TRP A 352 -0.25 11.99 5.13
N SER A 353 -0.66 11.74 6.37
CA SER A 353 -2.02 12.00 6.86
C SER A 353 -2.40 13.48 6.85
N SER A 354 -1.40 14.37 6.87
CA SER A 354 -1.58 15.82 6.80
C SER A 354 -1.65 16.39 5.38
N SER A 355 -1.41 15.55 4.36
CA SER A 355 -1.33 15.96 2.97
C SER A 355 -2.67 15.87 2.21
N SER A 356 -2.68 16.41 0.99
CA SER A 356 -3.79 16.23 0.05
C SER A 356 -3.98 14.77 -0.38
N HIS A 357 -2.92 13.96 -0.47
CA HIS A 357 -3.02 12.54 -0.85
C HIS A 357 -3.82 11.71 0.17
N ALA A 358 -3.86 12.11 1.44
CA ALA A 358 -4.70 11.46 2.43
C ALA A 358 -6.18 11.89 2.38
N ALA A 359 -6.52 12.93 1.61
CA ALA A 359 -7.82 13.60 1.66
C ALA A 359 -8.44 13.86 0.28
N THR A 360 -8.38 12.88 -0.61
CA THR A 360 -8.77 13.03 -2.03
C THR A 360 -10.26 12.92 -2.32
N GLN A 361 -11.06 12.24 -1.47
CA GLN A 361 -12.45 11.90 -1.82
C GLN A 361 -13.33 13.13 -2.08
N ALA A 362 -13.14 14.18 -1.29
CA ALA A 362 -13.95 15.40 -1.43
C ALA A 362 -13.64 16.16 -2.72
N ASP A 363 -12.40 16.03 -3.21
CA ASP A 363 -11.93 16.65 -4.45
C ASP A 363 -12.63 16.01 -5.65
N VAL A 364 -12.55 14.67 -5.74
CA VAL A 364 -13.24 13.87 -6.76
C VAL A 364 -14.75 14.11 -6.73
N ALA A 365 -15.36 14.19 -5.55
CA ALA A 365 -16.79 14.49 -5.45
C ALA A 365 -17.14 15.87 -6.04
N GLY A 366 -16.25 16.85 -5.89
CA GLY A 366 -16.38 18.18 -6.48
C GLY A 366 -16.32 18.13 -8.01
N GLU A 367 -15.30 17.48 -8.56
CA GLU A 367 -15.10 17.30 -10.00
C GLU A 367 -16.29 16.57 -10.64
N LEU A 368 -16.70 15.43 -10.07
CA LEU A 368 -17.86 14.67 -10.53
C LEU A 368 -19.15 15.51 -10.51
N ALA A 369 -19.34 16.33 -9.49
CA ALA A 369 -20.52 17.18 -9.36
C ALA A 369 -20.55 18.32 -10.39
N SER A 370 -19.39 18.92 -10.72
CA SER A 370 -19.34 20.08 -11.62
C SER A 370 -19.09 19.75 -13.09
N GLU A 371 -18.34 18.68 -13.37
CA GLU A 371 -17.79 18.41 -14.70
C GLU A 371 -18.43 17.18 -15.36
N ARG A 372 -18.89 16.22 -14.55
CA ARG A 372 -19.49 14.96 -15.01
C ARG A 372 -21.00 14.86 -14.75
N ALA A 373 -21.68 16.00 -14.60
CA ALA A 373 -23.11 16.03 -14.28
C ALA A 373 -23.97 15.40 -15.40
N GLY A 374 -24.79 14.40 -15.04
CA GLY A 374 -25.62 13.65 -15.96
C GLY A 374 -24.97 12.37 -16.52
N GLU A 375 -23.71 12.10 -16.19
CA GLU A 375 -23.00 10.88 -16.57
C GLU A 375 -23.19 9.79 -15.51
N THR A 376 -23.17 8.52 -15.94
CA THR A 376 -23.07 7.37 -15.04
C THR A 376 -21.60 7.08 -14.70
N PRO A 377 -21.30 6.32 -13.63
CA PRO A 377 -19.95 5.86 -13.34
C PRO A 377 -19.23 5.17 -14.51
N VAL A 378 -19.97 4.43 -15.35
CA VAL A 378 -19.40 3.77 -16.55
C VAL A 378 -19.07 4.79 -17.64
N ASP A 379 -19.91 5.82 -17.81
CA ASP A 379 -19.66 6.89 -18.79
C ASP A 379 -18.40 7.68 -18.41
N VAL A 380 -18.19 7.95 -17.11
CA VAL A 380 -16.97 8.63 -16.64
C VAL A 380 -15.71 7.82 -16.94
N ILE A 381 -15.71 6.50 -16.70
CA ILE A 381 -14.52 5.66 -16.92
C ILE A 381 -14.26 5.35 -18.41
N SER A 382 -15.31 5.21 -19.22
CA SER A 382 -15.21 4.60 -20.55
C SER A 382 -15.95 5.33 -21.67
N GLY A 383 -16.45 6.54 -21.40
CA GLY A 383 -17.18 7.38 -22.33
C GLY A 383 -16.32 8.03 -23.41
N ASP A 384 -16.90 9.03 -24.08
CA ASP A 384 -16.25 9.76 -25.17
C ASP A 384 -15.11 10.68 -24.67
N ASP A 385 -15.13 11.03 -23.39
CA ASP A 385 -14.13 11.83 -22.69
C ASP A 385 -13.82 11.17 -21.33
N PRO A 386 -13.09 10.04 -21.33
CA PRO A 386 -12.93 9.22 -20.15
C PRO A 386 -11.98 9.86 -19.14
N GLU A 387 -12.38 9.87 -17.88
CA GLU A 387 -11.58 10.32 -16.76
C GLU A 387 -11.64 9.28 -15.64
N ASN A 388 -10.51 8.61 -15.42
CA ASN A 388 -10.45 7.57 -14.41
C ASN A 388 -10.01 8.14 -13.06
N CYS A 389 -10.94 8.81 -12.36
CA CYS A 389 -10.67 9.43 -11.06
C CYS A 389 -10.14 8.41 -10.03
N ILE A 390 -10.62 7.15 -10.09
CA ILE A 390 -10.22 6.09 -9.14
C ILE A 390 -8.73 5.80 -9.25
N ALA A 391 -8.22 5.70 -10.48
CA ALA A 391 -6.83 5.39 -10.76
C ALA A 391 -5.82 6.31 -10.08
N CYS A 392 -6.16 7.59 -9.85
CA CYS A 392 -5.24 8.55 -9.24
C CYS A 392 -5.64 9.04 -7.86
N HIS A 393 -6.91 8.96 -7.47
CA HIS A 393 -7.38 9.50 -6.19
C HIS A 393 -7.66 8.44 -5.13
N GLY A 394 -7.82 7.18 -5.52
CA GLY A 394 -8.04 6.07 -4.60
C GLY A 394 -7.88 4.71 -5.28
N PRO A 395 -6.71 4.39 -5.88
CA PRO A 395 -6.60 3.26 -6.78
C PRO A 395 -6.84 1.90 -6.10
N THR A 396 -6.53 1.78 -4.81
CA THR A 396 -6.83 0.56 -4.04
C THR A 396 -8.30 0.42 -3.65
N ALA A 397 -9.17 1.36 -4.01
CA ALA A 397 -10.62 1.28 -3.78
C ALA A 397 -11.23 0.04 -4.47
N VAL A 398 -10.63 -0.39 -5.58
CA VAL A 398 -11.01 -1.61 -6.31
C VAL A 398 -10.85 -2.89 -5.48
N LEU A 399 -10.09 -2.86 -4.39
CA LEU A 399 -9.94 -4.00 -3.49
C LEU A 399 -11.07 -4.13 -2.46
N ALA A 400 -11.91 -3.11 -2.32
CA ALA A 400 -13.04 -3.14 -1.39
C ALA A 400 -14.09 -4.19 -1.81
N ASN A 401 -14.91 -4.64 -0.86
CA ASN A 401 -16.02 -5.59 -1.08
C ASN A 401 -15.65 -6.90 -1.80
N GLY A 402 -14.39 -7.35 -1.68
CA GLY A 402 -13.92 -8.57 -2.32
C GLY A 402 -13.50 -8.38 -3.78
N GLY A 403 -13.31 -7.13 -4.22
CA GLY A 403 -13.00 -6.77 -5.59
C GLY A 403 -14.16 -6.02 -6.24
N MET A 404 -13.86 -4.91 -6.91
CA MET A 404 -14.82 -4.14 -7.69
C MET A 404 -14.12 -3.49 -8.89
N SER A 405 -14.86 -3.23 -9.97
CA SER A 405 -14.31 -2.42 -11.07
C SER A 405 -14.17 -0.95 -10.65
N GLU A 406 -13.42 -0.15 -11.40
CA GLU A 406 -13.29 1.29 -11.15
C GLU A 406 -14.66 2.02 -11.25
N ALA A 407 -15.52 1.59 -12.17
CA ALA A 407 -16.88 2.11 -12.28
C ALA A 407 -17.75 1.73 -11.06
N ASP A 408 -17.59 0.50 -10.55
CA ASP A 408 -18.27 0.08 -9.31
C ASP A 408 -17.76 0.86 -8.09
N ALA A 409 -16.46 1.15 -8.03
CA ALA A 409 -15.87 1.99 -6.99
C ALA A 409 -16.44 3.41 -7.02
N LEU A 410 -16.54 4.03 -8.20
CA LEU A 410 -17.22 5.31 -8.37
C LEU A 410 -18.69 5.26 -7.90
N ALA A 411 -19.41 4.19 -8.22
CA ALA A 411 -20.79 4.02 -7.78
C ALA A 411 -20.94 3.81 -6.26
N TYR A 412 -19.93 3.23 -5.62
CA TYR A 412 -19.95 2.90 -4.19
C TYR A 412 -19.54 4.09 -3.32
N PHE A 413 -18.49 4.82 -3.70
CA PHE A 413 -17.89 5.86 -2.88
C PHE A 413 -18.46 7.27 -3.11
N PHE A 414 -19.41 7.41 -4.02
CA PHE A 414 -20.01 8.71 -4.35
C PHE A 414 -21.52 8.59 -4.53
N THR A 415 -22.24 9.61 -4.05
CA THR A 415 -23.70 9.64 -4.23
C THR A 415 -24.08 9.92 -5.68
N THR A 416 -25.14 9.23 -6.13
CA THR A 416 -25.76 9.43 -7.45
C THR A 416 -27.26 9.61 -7.30
N ASP A 417 -27.90 10.30 -8.26
CA ASP A 417 -29.36 10.34 -8.39
C ASP A 417 -29.77 9.57 -9.66
N GLY A 418 -30.57 8.53 -9.49
CA GLY A 418 -30.94 7.65 -10.61
C GLY A 418 -29.75 6.92 -11.27
N GLY A 419 -28.62 6.80 -10.59
CA GLY A 419 -27.38 6.20 -11.12
C GLY A 419 -26.49 7.16 -11.90
N GLN A 420 -26.79 8.46 -11.87
CA GLN A 420 -25.99 9.51 -12.52
C GLN A 420 -25.45 10.51 -11.50
N PHE A 421 -24.30 11.10 -11.80
CA PHE A 421 -23.75 12.21 -11.03
C PHE A 421 -24.50 13.52 -11.30
N GLY A 422 -24.39 14.48 -10.39
CA GLY A 422 -24.92 15.83 -10.57
C GLY A 422 -24.53 16.74 -9.42
N ASP A 423 -25.10 17.96 -9.37
CA ASP A 423 -24.74 19.00 -8.38
C ASP A 423 -24.81 18.55 -6.90
N ALA A 424 -25.52 17.46 -6.59
CA ALA A 424 -25.66 16.90 -5.24
C ALA A 424 -24.73 15.71 -4.96
N THR A 425 -23.85 15.35 -5.90
CA THR A 425 -22.82 14.34 -5.72
C THR A 425 -21.92 14.75 -4.55
N ALA A 426 -21.72 13.81 -3.64
CA ALA A 426 -20.98 13.98 -2.41
C ALA A 426 -20.27 12.66 -2.07
N PRO A 427 -19.22 12.70 -1.22
CA PRO A 427 -18.61 11.50 -0.69
C PRO A 427 -19.63 10.58 0.00
N ASP A 428 -19.51 9.27 -0.24
CA ASP A 428 -20.20 8.20 0.47
C ASP A 428 -19.16 7.16 0.96
N HIS A 429 -19.52 6.31 1.93
CA HIS A 429 -18.63 5.29 2.50
C HIS A 429 -17.22 5.81 2.88
N ALA A 430 -17.13 7.05 3.36
CA ALA A 430 -15.85 7.74 3.58
C ALA A 430 -14.89 7.03 4.57
N SER A 431 -15.42 6.19 5.47
CA SER A 431 -14.60 5.37 6.37
C SER A 431 -13.86 4.23 5.66
N GLU A 432 -14.28 3.88 4.45
CA GLU A 432 -13.73 2.81 3.62
C GLU A 432 -12.91 3.36 2.44
N TRP A 433 -12.94 4.68 2.22
CA TRP A 433 -12.17 5.32 1.16
C TRP A 433 -10.67 5.22 1.47
N PRO A 434 -9.85 4.61 0.59
CA PRO A 434 -8.44 4.38 0.90
C PRO A 434 -7.55 5.61 0.69
N SER A 435 -8.06 6.64 0.01
CA SER A 435 -7.28 7.77 -0.51
C SER A 435 -6.09 7.31 -1.37
N VAL A 436 -5.17 8.21 -1.69
CA VAL A 436 -3.85 7.84 -2.20
C VAL A 436 -3.01 7.36 -1.02
N GLY A 437 -3.32 6.14 -0.56
CA GLY A 437 -2.70 5.51 0.60
C GLY A 437 -1.25 5.09 0.36
N CYS A 438 -0.54 4.67 1.43
CA CYS A 438 0.85 4.23 1.36
C CYS A 438 1.05 3.13 0.30
N SER A 439 0.10 2.20 0.25
CA SER A 439 0.10 1.08 -0.68
C SER A 439 -0.22 1.47 -2.13
N THR A 440 -0.48 2.75 -2.41
CA THR A 440 -0.58 3.24 -3.79
C THR A 440 0.79 3.30 -4.45
N CYS A 441 1.79 3.79 -3.71
CA CYS A 441 3.14 4.09 -4.21
C CYS A 441 4.20 3.07 -3.74
N HIS A 442 3.84 2.19 -2.81
CA HIS A 442 4.70 1.17 -2.26
C HIS A 442 3.97 -0.17 -2.31
N ASP A 443 4.57 -1.17 -2.95
CA ASP A 443 4.13 -2.54 -2.76
C ASP A 443 4.51 -2.97 -1.33
N PRO A 444 3.54 -3.25 -0.44
CA PRO A 444 3.85 -3.67 0.92
C PRO A 444 4.63 -4.98 0.95
N HIS A 445 4.48 -5.83 -0.07
CA HIS A 445 5.19 -7.11 -0.18
C HIS A 445 6.54 -6.99 -0.88
N ASN A 446 6.79 -5.86 -1.56
CA ASN A 446 8.08 -5.56 -2.18
C ASN A 446 8.47 -4.09 -1.98
N PRO A 447 8.70 -3.66 -0.72
CA PRO A 447 8.83 -2.24 -0.38
C PRO A 447 10.09 -1.57 -0.97
N THR A 448 11.03 -2.36 -1.49
CA THR A 448 12.25 -1.84 -2.13
C THR A 448 12.02 -1.41 -3.57
N GLN A 449 10.95 -1.88 -4.20
CA GLN A 449 10.60 -1.50 -5.56
C GLN A 449 9.71 -0.26 -5.53
N ARG A 450 10.01 0.67 -6.43
CA ARG A 450 9.12 1.78 -6.73
C ARG A 450 8.02 1.24 -7.62
N SER A 451 6.80 1.24 -7.12
CA SER A 451 5.67 0.68 -7.85
C SER A 451 4.44 1.55 -7.69
N LEU A 452 3.54 1.46 -8.66
CA LEU A 452 2.22 2.04 -8.58
C LEU A 452 1.20 0.90 -8.54
N PHE A 453 0.21 0.98 -7.66
CA PHE A 453 -0.95 0.11 -7.72
C PHE A 453 -1.84 0.50 -8.91
N GLU A 454 -1.89 -0.34 -9.93
CA GLU A 454 -2.71 -0.16 -11.14
C GLU A 454 -4.11 -0.71 -10.88
N SER A 455 -5.06 0.18 -10.62
CA SER A 455 -6.45 -0.14 -10.30
C SER A 455 -7.17 -0.97 -11.37
N ALA A 456 -6.79 -0.85 -12.65
CA ALA A 456 -7.44 -1.60 -13.72
C ALA A 456 -7.08 -3.09 -13.69
N SER A 457 -5.84 -3.45 -13.29
CA SER A 457 -5.41 -4.85 -13.14
C SER A 457 -5.48 -5.36 -11.71
N GLY A 458 -5.47 -4.47 -10.72
CA GLY A 458 -5.33 -4.83 -9.31
C GLY A 458 -3.90 -5.21 -8.91
N GLU A 459 -2.90 -4.86 -9.73
CA GLU A 459 -1.50 -5.28 -9.57
C GLU A 459 -0.55 -4.10 -9.38
N TYR A 460 0.65 -4.37 -8.86
CA TYR A 460 1.71 -3.37 -8.78
C TYR A 460 2.55 -3.33 -10.07
N VAL A 461 2.64 -2.15 -10.66
CA VAL A 461 3.50 -1.90 -11.82
C VAL A 461 4.77 -1.20 -11.37
N VAL A 462 5.92 -1.81 -11.66
CA VAL A 462 7.24 -1.26 -11.30
C VAL A 462 7.59 -0.07 -12.17
N MET A 463 7.95 1.04 -11.54
CA MET A 463 8.35 2.28 -12.20
C MET A 463 9.87 2.35 -12.37
N ALA A 464 10.35 2.92 -13.48
CA ALA A 464 11.79 3.03 -13.70
C ALA A 464 12.46 3.98 -12.68
N ASP A 465 11.80 5.09 -12.37
CA ASP A 465 12.24 6.12 -11.44
C ASP A 465 11.06 6.84 -10.76
N ASP A 466 11.38 7.62 -9.72
CA ASP A 466 10.39 8.39 -8.96
C ASP A 466 9.62 9.39 -9.82
N SER A 467 10.25 9.98 -10.85
CA SER A 467 9.60 10.95 -11.72
C SER A 467 8.48 10.29 -12.52
N GLN A 468 8.71 9.06 -13.00
CA GLN A 468 7.68 8.28 -13.66
C GLN A 468 6.55 7.91 -12.71
N LEU A 469 6.84 7.58 -11.44
CA LEU A 469 5.82 7.30 -10.44
C LEU A 469 4.91 8.51 -10.21
N CYS A 470 5.47 9.70 -9.97
CA CYS A 470 4.69 10.93 -9.83
C CYS A 470 3.93 11.28 -11.12
N GLY A 471 4.56 11.08 -12.28
CA GLY A 471 4.01 11.39 -13.59
C GLY A 471 2.87 10.48 -14.06
N GLN A 472 2.58 9.39 -13.35
CA GLN A 472 1.37 8.58 -13.62
C GLN A 472 0.09 9.37 -13.33
N CYS A 473 0.11 10.27 -12.34
CA CYS A 473 -1.05 11.07 -11.97
C CYS A 473 -0.86 12.57 -12.18
N HIS A 474 0.36 13.09 -12.01
CA HIS A 474 0.71 14.47 -12.31
C HIS A 474 1.41 14.59 -13.66
N GLY A 475 0.84 13.95 -14.67
CA GLY A 475 1.36 13.94 -16.02
C GLY A 475 0.62 13.01 -16.95
N ASN A 476 0.97 13.06 -18.23
CA ASN A 476 0.27 12.31 -19.25
C ASN A 476 0.76 10.85 -19.44
N LEU A 477 1.50 10.30 -18.47
CA LEU A 477 2.04 8.93 -18.60
C LEU A 477 0.94 7.88 -18.54
N ARG A 478 -0.10 8.12 -17.73
CA ARG A 478 -1.27 7.24 -17.61
C ARG A 478 -2.44 7.74 -18.45
N PHE A 479 -2.72 9.05 -18.40
CA PHE A 479 -3.83 9.68 -19.11
C PHE A 479 -3.30 10.70 -20.12
N PRO A 480 -3.29 10.39 -21.43
CA PRO A 480 -2.72 11.27 -22.46
C PRO A 480 -3.31 12.69 -22.45
N ASP A 481 -4.58 12.81 -22.08
CA ASP A 481 -5.38 14.03 -22.16
C ASP A 481 -5.61 14.69 -20.79
N THR A 482 -4.84 14.32 -19.75
CA THR A 482 -4.92 14.99 -18.43
C THR A 482 -4.56 16.47 -18.52
N ASP A 483 -5.20 17.28 -17.70
CA ASP A 483 -4.89 18.68 -17.47
C ASP A 483 -3.81 18.89 -16.39
N HIS A 484 -3.45 17.86 -15.62
CA HIS A 484 -2.37 17.91 -14.62
C HIS A 484 -0.99 17.59 -15.25
N LEU A 485 -0.39 18.55 -15.94
CA LEU A 485 0.78 18.38 -16.83
C LEU A 485 2.14 18.68 -16.17
N SER A 486 2.24 18.62 -14.84
CA SER A 486 3.47 18.86 -14.07
C SER A 486 4.69 18.08 -14.57
N TYR A 487 4.55 16.76 -14.80
CA TYR A 487 5.63 15.91 -15.33
C TYR A 487 6.09 16.39 -16.71
N ASN A 488 5.15 16.65 -17.61
CA ASN A 488 5.42 17.09 -18.97
C ASN A 488 6.19 18.42 -18.97
N VAL A 489 5.74 19.36 -18.16
CA VAL A 489 6.38 20.67 -18.01
C VAL A 489 7.77 20.56 -17.40
N LEU A 490 7.96 19.71 -16.39
CA LEU A 490 9.28 19.44 -15.81
C LEU A 490 10.24 18.82 -16.85
N THR A 491 9.75 17.91 -17.71
CA THR A 491 10.55 17.38 -18.82
C THR A 491 10.84 18.42 -19.90
N GLY A 492 10.06 19.51 -19.94
CA GLY A 492 10.28 20.65 -20.82
C GLY A 492 9.94 20.36 -22.27
N THR A 493 8.92 19.55 -22.52
CA THR A 493 8.51 19.10 -23.86
C THR A 493 7.00 19.28 -24.07
N GLY A 494 6.52 19.11 -25.31
CA GLY A 494 5.09 19.09 -25.64
C GLY A 494 4.52 20.38 -26.26
N GLY A 495 5.25 21.49 -26.23
CA GLY A 495 4.81 22.76 -26.79
C GLY A 495 4.84 22.78 -28.31
N ILE A 496 3.80 23.33 -28.94
CA ILE A 496 3.71 23.43 -30.40
C ILE A 496 4.46 24.66 -30.88
N GLY A 497 5.54 24.46 -31.63
CA GLY A 497 6.40 25.54 -32.13
C GLY A 497 7.33 26.14 -31.05
N VAL A 498 7.30 25.61 -29.83
CA VAL A 498 8.16 26.01 -28.72
C VAL A 498 9.30 25.00 -28.56
N PRO A 499 10.57 25.41 -28.56
CA PRO A 499 11.69 24.50 -28.34
C PRO A 499 11.66 23.86 -26.95
N ASP A 500 12.11 22.61 -26.86
CA ASP A 500 12.29 21.94 -25.57
C ASP A 500 13.31 22.69 -24.69
N ILE A 501 12.94 22.99 -23.45
CA ILE A 501 13.76 23.74 -22.49
C ILE A 501 13.63 23.09 -21.12
N ARG A 502 14.74 22.85 -20.40
CA ARG A 502 14.73 22.40 -19.00
C ARG A 502 15.45 23.41 -18.11
N THR A 503 14.70 24.11 -17.25
CA THR A 503 15.25 25.11 -16.32
C THR A 503 16.12 24.48 -15.23
N MET A 504 15.77 23.29 -14.74
CA MET A 504 16.48 22.59 -13.64
C MET A 504 16.91 21.18 -14.04
N PRO A 505 17.97 21.02 -14.88
CA PRO A 505 18.43 19.70 -15.30
C PRO A 505 18.88 18.84 -14.11
N GLY A 506 18.30 17.64 -14.00
CA GLY A 506 18.66 16.66 -12.97
C GLY A 506 17.84 16.76 -11.68
N ALA A 507 17.03 17.82 -11.51
CA ALA A 507 16.01 17.85 -10.46
C ALA A 507 14.83 16.95 -10.87
N THR A 508 14.28 16.22 -9.90
CA THR A 508 13.10 15.37 -10.06
C THR A 508 12.00 15.82 -9.10
N CYS A 509 10.80 15.27 -9.22
CA CYS A 509 9.68 15.56 -8.32
C CYS A 509 10.10 15.35 -6.85
N THR A 510 10.72 14.21 -6.55
CA THR A 510 11.14 13.83 -5.19
C THR A 510 12.33 14.63 -4.69
N SER A 511 13.17 15.19 -5.56
CA SER A 511 14.25 16.11 -5.17
C SER A 511 13.73 17.36 -4.44
N CYS A 512 12.52 17.81 -4.78
CA CYS A 512 11.93 19.02 -4.19
C CYS A 512 10.83 18.68 -3.18
N HIS A 513 9.87 17.84 -3.57
CA HIS A 513 8.68 17.57 -2.77
C HIS A 513 8.92 16.55 -1.66
N MET A 514 9.86 15.61 -1.87
CA MET A 514 10.18 14.58 -0.88
C MET A 514 11.57 14.77 -0.26
N TYR A 515 12.01 16.02 -0.12
CA TYR A 515 13.31 16.34 0.46
C TYR A 515 13.39 15.93 1.93
N THR A 516 14.44 15.17 2.25
CA THR A 516 14.77 14.72 3.61
C THR A 516 16.09 15.37 4.03
N SER A 517 16.02 16.18 5.08
CA SER A 517 17.18 16.87 5.66
C SER A 517 18.15 15.88 6.33
N ASP A 518 19.44 16.21 6.33
CA ASP A 518 20.48 15.49 7.09
C ASP A 518 20.57 15.95 8.56
N VAL A 519 19.73 16.92 8.95
CA VAL A 519 19.63 17.40 10.34
C VAL A 519 18.76 16.44 11.13
N ASP A 520 19.42 15.65 11.96
CA ASP A 520 18.80 14.73 12.91
C ASP A 520 17.76 15.44 13.82
N GLY A 521 16.63 14.76 14.04
CA GLY A 521 15.47 15.28 14.77
C GLY A 521 14.74 16.46 14.11
N SER A 522 15.06 16.84 12.87
CA SER A 522 14.27 17.83 12.13
C SER A 522 12.96 17.22 11.62
N ASN A 523 11.92 18.04 11.49
CA ASN A 523 10.68 17.60 10.89
C ASN A 523 10.90 17.09 9.47
N SER A 524 11.76 17.76 8.68
CA SER A 524 12.07 17.29 7.33
C SER A 524 12.76 15.92 7.31
N SER A 525 13.62 15.59 8.28
CA SER A 525 14.22 14.26 8.38
C SER A 525 13.19 13.21 8.82
N MET A 526 12.48 13.48 9.91
CA MET A 526 11.49 12.58 10.52
C MET A 526 10.30 12.25 9.61
N GLN A 527 9.87 13.22 8.79
CA GLN A 527 8.71 13.08 7.90
C GLN A 527 9.06 12.44 6.56
N HIS A 528 10.35 12.25 6.25
CA HIS A 528 10.85 11.66 5.00
C HIS A 528 10.20 12.27 3.74
N GLY A 529 9.89 13.57 3.77
CA GLY A 529 9.29 14.27 2.64
C GLY A 529 7.83 13.92 2.31
N HIS A 530 7.13 13.12 3.12
CA HIS A 530 5.75 12.70 2.86
C HIS A 530 4.70 13.77 3.22
N THR A 531 5.10 15.01 3.42
CA THR A 531 4.20 16.17 3.36
C THR A 531 4.08 16.73 1.94
N TRP A 532 4.97 16.31 1.03
CA TRP A 532 5.19 16.88 -0.31
C TRP A 532 5.55 18.38 -0.31
N ALA A 533 5.81 18.96 0.86
CA ALA A 533 6.06 20.38 0.99
C ALA A 533 7.53 20.72 0.70
N ILE A 534 7.75 21.70 -0.18
CA ILE A 534 9.10 22.18 -0.51
C ILE A 534 9.71 23.07 0.60
N ILE A 535 8.88 23.56 1.54
CA ILE A 535 9.30 24.28 2.75
C ILE A 535 8.58 23.63 3.93
N THR A 536 9.34 22.90 4.74
CA THR A 536 8.83 22.17 5.92
C THR A 536 9.01 23.03 7.18
N PRO A 537 7.93 23.31 7.94
CA PRO A 537 8.03 23.95 9.26
C PRO A 537 8.75 23.04 10.26
N GLU A 538 9.63 23.61 11.07
CA GLU A 538 10.42 22.90 12.08
C GLU A 538 9.87 23.12 13.50
N ALA A 539 10.07 22.15 14.38
CA ALA A 539 9.59 22.21 15.77
C ALA A 539 10.16 23.42 16.56
N ASN A 540 11.34 23.91 16.18
CA ASN A 540 11.97 25.09 16.77
C ASN A 540 11.41 26.44 16.25
N GLY A 541 10.41 26.41 15.36
CA GLY A 541 9.81 27.58 14.72
C GLY A 541 10.55 28.08 13.48
N GLY A 542 11.62 27.40 13.06
CA GLY A 542 12.30 27.61 11.78
C GLY A 542 11.63 26.85 10.63
N THR A 543 12.32 26.79 9.49
CA THR A 543 11.88 26.02 8.31
C THR A 543 13.07 25.38 7.60
N THR A 544 12.85 24.19 7.04
CA THR A 544 13.76 23.53 6.12
C THR A 544 13.24 23.66 4.71
N ALA A 545 14.06 24.12 3.77
CA ALA A 545 13.69 24.28 2.37
C ALA A 545 14.44 23.29 1.48
N SER A 546 13.73 22.60 0.58
CA SER A 546 14.32 21.57 -0.30
C SER A 546 15.40 22.11 -1.23
N CYS A 547 15.29 23.39 -1.63
CA CYS A 547 16.29 24.03 -2.47
C CYS A 547 17.68 24.11 -1.81
N SER A 548 17.76 24.07 -0.47
CA SER A 548 19.03 24.17 0.27
C SER A 548 19.97 22.99 0.01
N GLN A 549 19.46 21.84 -0.44
CA GLN A 549 20.25 20.70 -0.89
C GLN A 549 21.20 21.06 -2.04
N CYS A 550 20.71 21.84 -3.00
CA CYS A 550 21.46 22.24 -4.20
C CYS A 550 22.00 23.67 -4.10
N HIS A 551 21.36 24.50 -3.28
CA HIS A 551 21.66 25.92 -3.10
C HIS A 551 21.97 26.19 -1.63
N THR A 552 23.12 25.72 -1.15
CA THR A 552 23.54 25.86 0.26
C THR A 552 23.63 27.30 0.75
N ASP A 553 23.71 28.27 -0.17
CA ASP A 553 23.77 29.70 0.13
C ASP A 553 22.37 30.35 0.27
N PHE A 554 21.29 29.60 0.00
CA PHE A 554 19.93 30.12 0.07
C PHE A 554 19.34 29.83 1.46
N SER A 555 18.86 30.87 2.13
CA SER A 555 17.97 30.70 3.27
C SER A 555 16.57 30.30 2.80
N SER A 556 15.76 29.71 3.68
CA SER A 556 14.35 29.42 3.38
C SER A 556 13.57 30.67 2.93
N SER A 557 13.92 31.86 3.45
CA SER A 557 13.33 33.12 2.98
C SER A 557 13.78 33.54 1.59
N ASP A 558 15.02 33.24 1.19
CA ASP A 558 15.48 33.48 -0.18
C ASP A 558 14.75 32.56 -1.17
N VAL A 559 14.53 31.30 -0.76
CA VAL A 559 13.75 30.31 -1.51
C VAL A 559 12.31 30.78 -1.71
N GLU A 560 11.62 31.13 -0.62
CA GLU A 560 10.23 31.62 -0.67
C GLU A 560 10.11 32.85 -1.58
N ALA A 561 11.01 33.83 -1.42
CA ALA A 561 11.02 35.03 -2.25
C ALA A 561 11.25 34.72 -3.74
N LYS A 562 12.07 33.71 -4.06
CA LYS A 562 12.33 33.27 -5.43
C LYS A 562 11.13 32.57 -6.06
N ILE A 563 10.48 31.67 -5.31
CA ILE A 563 9.24 30.98 -5.73
C ILE A 563 8.17 32.01 -6.02
N THR A 564 7.88 32.91 -5.07
CA THR A 564 6.87 33.97 -5.25
C THR A 564 7.18 34.85 -6.46
N ALA A 565 8.44 35.26 -6.65
CA ALA A 565 8.80 36.09 -7.80
C ALA A 565 8.56 35.41 -9.16
N TRP A 566 8.77 34.09 -9.25
CA TRP A 566 8.47 33.33 -10.46
C TRP A 566 6.97 33.12 -10.65
N GLN A 567 6.23 32.85 -9.56
CA GLN A 567 4.78 32.72 -9.58
C GLN A 567 4.08 34.01 -10.00
N ASP A 568 4.48 35.15 -9.44
CA ASP A 568 3.95 36.46 -9.80
C ASP A 568 4.20 36.78 -11.28
N ALA A 569 5.39 36.45 -11.79
CA ALA A 569 5.77 36.69 -13.18
C ALA A 569 4.96 35.82 -14.16
N PHE A 570 4.75 34.55 -13.81
CA PHE A 570 3.92 33.63 -14.58
C PHE A 570 2.46 34.10 -14.60
N GLN A 571 1.84 34.28 -13.42
CA GLN A 571 0.44 34.70 -13.29
C GLN A 571 0.16 36.03 -14.01
N SER A 572 1.10 36.98 -13.95
CA SER A 572 0.96 38.26 -14.64
C SER A 572 0.93 38.11 -16.16
N LEU A 573 1.75 37.22 -16.72
CA LEU A 573 1.77 36.97 -18.15
C LEU A 573 0.56 36.14 -18.56
N ASP A 574 0.31 35.05 -17.84
CA ASP A 574 -0.82 34.14 -18.03
C ASP A 574 -2.15 34.90 -18.19
N ALA A 575 -2.48 35.77 -17.23
CA ALA A 575 -3.70 36.56 -17.28
C ALA A 575 -3.83 37.44 -18.55
N VAL A 576 -2.71 37.91 -19.10
CA VAL A 576 -2.69 38.66 -20.36
C VAL A 576 -2.92 37.71 -21.54
N VAL A 577 -2.23 36.57 -21.56
CA VAL A 577 -2.30 35.59 -22.65
C VAL A 577 -3.67 34.94 -22.72
N ALA A 578 -4.22 34.47 -21.60
CA ALA A 578 -5.58 33.92 -21.53
C ALA A 578 -6.63 34.93 -22.04
N GLY A 579 -6.46 36.22 -21.72
CA GLY A 579 -7.31 37.28 -22.25
C GLY A 579 -7.20 37.47 -23.78
N LYS A 580 -6.00 37.26 -24.36
CA LYS A 580 -5.77 37.34 -25.81
C LYS A 580 -6.30 36.13 -26.55
N VAL A 581 -6.04 34.92 -26.04
CA VAL A 581 -6.55 33.66 -26.60
C VAL A 581 -8.08 33.67 -26.59
N ALA A 582 -8.71 34.06 -25.48
CA ALA A 582 -10.17 34.18 -25.41
C ALA A 582 -10.74 35.19 -26.44
N ALA A 583 -10.07 36.33 -26.63
CA ALA A 583 -10.48 37.31 -27.64
C ALA A 583 -10.32 36.80 -29.07
N ALA A 584 -9.26 36.04 -29.35
CA ALA A 584 -9.03 35.40 -30.65
C ALA A 584 -10.11 34.34 -30.92
N SER A 585 -10.43 33.50 -29.93
CA SER A 585 -11.49 32.50 -29.99
C SER A 585 -12.86 33.13 -30.27
N GLU A 586 -13.22 34.22 -29.57
CA GLU A 586 -14.44 34.98 -29.86
C GLU A 586 -14.45 35.59 -31.27
N ALA A 587 -13.30 36.09 -31.75
CA ALA A 587 -13.19 36.66 -33.09
C ALA A 587 -13.30 35.62 -34.22
N MET A 588 -12.95 34.35 -33.93
CA MET A 588 -13.02 33.22 -34.86
C MET A 588 -14.44 32.63 -35.00
N VAL A 589 -15.41 33.07 -34.20
CA VAL A 589 -16.81 32.62 -34.35
C VAL A 589 -17.32 32.96 -35.77
N ASP A 590 -17.86 31.95 -36.46
CA ASP A 590 -18.32 32.01 -37.86
C ASP A 590 -17.21 32.29 -38.90
N VAL A 591 -15.94 32.15 -38.54
CA VAL A 591 -14.80 32.23 -39.47
C VAL A 591 -14.43 30.82 -39.95
N ASP A 592 -14.54 30.58 -41.25
CA ASP A 592 -14.12 29.32 -41.91
C ASP A 592 -12.75 29.51 -42.59
N ASP A 593 -11.71 29.65 -41.78
CA ASP A 593 -10.31 29.76 -42.23
C ASP A 593 -9.46 28.73 -41.46
N ALA A 594 -9.09 27.66 -42.17
CA ALA A 594 -8.36 26.54 -41.58
C ALA A 594 -6.97 26.91 -41.06
N ASP A 595 -6.31 27.90 -41.67
CA ASP A 595 -4.98 28.33 -41.25
C ASP A 595 -5.08 29.16 -39.95
N LEU A 596 -6.09 30.03 -39.84
CA LEU A 596 -6.35 30.78 -38.61
C LEU A 596 -6.87 29.88 -37.49
N GLN A 597 -7.68 28.88 -37.80
CA GLN A 597 -8.13 27.89 -36.82
C GLN A 597 -6.94 27.10 -36.26
N ALA A 598 -6.04 26.60 -37.12
CA ALA A 598 -4.85 25.90 -36.67
C ALA A 598 -3.97 26.78 -35.75
N LYS A 599 -3.83 28.08 -36.05
CA LYS A 599 -3.09 28.99 -35.16
C LYS A 599 -3.77 29.19 -33.81
N LEU A 600 -5.10 29.26 -33.78
CA LEU A 600 -5.85 29.34 -32.53
C LEU A 600 -5.69 28.06 -31.71
N ASP A 601 -5.82 26.89 -32.34
CA ASP A 601 -5.65 25.59 -31.69
C ASP A 601 -4.24 25.44 -31.09
N GLU A 602 -3.20 25.90 -31.81
CA GLU A 602 -1.82 25.92 -31.30
C GLU A 602 -1.65 26.87 -30.10
N ALA A 603 -2.36 28.01 -30.09
CA ALA A 603 -2.34 28.95 -28.98
C ALA A 603 -3.06 28.39 -27.75
N GLU A 604 -4.22 27.77 -27.93
CA GLU A 604 -5.01 27.13 -26.87
C GLU A 604 -4.23 25.95 -26.27
N THR A 605 -3.58 25.13 -27.10
CA THR A 605 -2.76 24.00 -26.63
C THR A 605 -1.58 24.47 -25.77
N ASN A 606 -0.84 25.49 -26.22
CA ASN A 606 0.32 25.99 -25.47
C ASN A 606 -0.09 26.71 -24.18
N LEU A 607 -1.26 27.37 -24.16
CA LEU A 607 -1.82 27.95 -22.94
C LEU A 607 -2.23 26.85 -21.96
N ALA A 608 -2.98 25.83 -22.41
CA ALA A 608 -3.42 24.72 -21.57
C ALA A 608 -2.23 23.95 -20.98
N LEU A 609 -1.18 23.69 -21.78
CA LEU A 609 0.05 23.06 -21.27
C LEU A 609 0.74 23.89 -20.18
N ALA A 610 0.68 25.23 -20.29
CA ALA A 610 1.28 26.10 -19.29
C ALA A 610 0.44 26.19 -18.01
N GLU A 611 -0.89 26.28 -18.14
CA GLU A 611 -1.83 26.34 -17.01
C GLU A 611 -1.89 25.00 -16.25
N GLY A 612 -1.80 23.88 -16.97
CA GLY A 612 -1.83 22.52 -16.40
C GLY A 612 -0.61 22.14 -15.53
N ASP A 613 0.43 22.98 -15.47
CA ASP A 613 1.58 22.75 -14.59
C ASP A 613 1.24 22.84 -13.09
N GLU A 614 0.25 23.66 -12.74
CA GLU A 614 -0.20 23.95 -11.37
C GLU A 614 0.83 24.53 -10.37
N SER A 615 2.13 24.48 -10.67
CA SER A 615 3.18 25.08 -9.81
C SER A 615 3.21 26.61 -9.87
N GLY A 616 2.40 27.18 -10.77
CA GLY A 616 2.38 28.61 -11.07
C GLY A 616 3.65 29.07 -11.74
N GLY A 617 4.27 28.29 -12.62
CA GLY A 617 5.47 28.74 -13.34
C GLY A 617 6.80 28.33 -12.71
N PHE A 618 6.82 27.49 -11.68
CA PHE A 618 8.03 27.13 -10.95
C PHE A 618 8.75 25.90 -11.52
N HIS A 619 8.02 24.81 -11.83
CA HIS A 619 8.60 23.54 -12.30
C HIS A 619 9.54 23.73 -13.50
N ASN A 620 9.19 24.63 -14.41
CA ASN A 620 10.05 24.97 -15.54
C ASN A 620 9.83 26.40 -16.04
N HIS A 621 10.25 27.38 -15.24
CA HIS A 621 9.96 28.80 -15.47
C HIS A 621 10.30 29.29 -16.88
N GLU A 622 11.47 28.96 -17.42
CA GLU A 622 11.84 29.45 -18.76
C GLU A 622 10.94 28.87 -19.87
N TYR A 623 10.59 27.59 -19.75
CA TYR A 623 9.73 26.89 -20.71
C TYR A 623 8.29 27.39 -20.65
N LEU A 624 7.73 27.52 -19.45
CA LEU A 624 6.36 28.04 -19.25
C LEU A 624 6.22 29.47 -19.77
N MET A 625 7.22 30.32 -19.54
CA MET A 625 7.23 31.68 -20.08
C MET A 625 7.42 31.70 -21.61
N ALA A 626 8.02 30.67 -22.21
CA ALA A 626 8.11 30.52 -23.66
C ALA A 626 6.76 30.09 -24.26
N LEU A 627 6.08 29.11 -23.64
CA LEU A 627 4.73 28.66 -24.02
C LEU A 627 3.73 29.83 -24.04
N LEU A 628 3.67 30.61 -22.95
CA LEU A 628 2.76 31.76 -22.86
C LEU A 628 3.05 32.81 -23.93
N ARG A 629 4.33 33.12 -24.20
CA ARG A 629 4.68 34.12 -25.24
C ARG A 629 4.33 33.65 -26.64
N ASP A 630 4.50 32.36 -26.91
CA ASP A 630 4.13 31.77 -28.19
C ASP A 630 2.61 31.77 -28.39
N ALA A 631 1.85 31.32 -27.38
CA ALA A 631 0.38 31.38 -27.37
C ALA A 631 -0.13 32.82 -27.58
N GLN A 632 0.49 33.79 -26.92
CA GLN A 632 0.17 35.21 -27.11
C GLN A 632 0.41 35.65 -28.56
N ALA A 633 1.57 35.34 -29.13
CA ALA A 633 1.93 35.76 -30.48
C ALA A 633 0.94 35.21 -31.51
N ARG A 634 0.55 33.94 -31.37
CA ARG A 634 -0.42 33.28 -32.26
C ARG A 634 -1.82 33.88 -32.14
N ALA A 635 -2.30 34.12 -30.93
CA ALA A 635 -3.57 34.80 -30.71
C ALA A 635 -3.58 36.21 -31.31
N GLU A 636 -2.46 36.95 -31.19
CA GLU A 636 -2.31 38.28 -31.81
C GLU A 636 -2.28 38.23 -33.34
N GLU A 637 -1.68 37.19 -33.94
CA GLU A 637 -1.74 36.97 -35.39
C GLU A 637 -3.17 36.72 -35.87
N VAL A 638 -3.93 35.86 -35.19
CA VAL A 638 -5.34 35.61 -35.51
C VAL A 638 -6.15 36.90 -35.45
N LEU A 639 -6.02 37.67 -34.37
CA LEU A 639 -6.71 38.95 -34.22
C LEU A 639 -6.32 39.96 -35.31
N SER A 640 -5.02 40.06 -35.62
CA SER A 640 -4.51 40.96 -36.65
C SER A 640 -5.04 40.61 -38.04
N ASP A 641 -5.04 39.33 -38.41
CA ASP A 641 -5.50 38.86 -39.74
C ASP A 641 -7.01 39.06 -39.91
N LEU A 642 -7.78 39.02 -38.81
CA LEU A 642 -9.20 39.38 -38.77
C LEU A 642 -9.47 40.90 -38.66
N GLY A 643 -8.42 41.71 -38.50
CA GLY A 643 -8.50 43.17 -38.36
C GLY A 643 -9.15 43.64 -37.05
N LYS A 644 -8.89 42.94 -35.94
CA LYS A 644 -9.45 43.19 -34.61
C LYS A 644 -8.50 43.92 -33.66
#